data_AF-A0A7T3FZT3-F1
#
_entry.id   AF-A0A7T3FZT3-F1
#
_cell.length_a   1.000
_cell.length_b   1.000
_cell.length_c   1.000
_cell.angle_alpha   90.00
_cell.angle_beta   90.00
_cell.angle_gamma   90.00
#
_symmetry.space_group_name_H-M   'P 1'
#
loop_
_entity.id
_entity.type
_entity.pdbx_description
1 polymer ?
#
loop_
_entity_poly.entity_id
_entity_poly.type
_entity_poly.pdbx_seq_one_letter_code
_entity_poly.pdbx_strand_id
1 'polypeptide(L)'
;MENGNQDEPDSTSGETRRTRQLPGDEFGRRSFLKLGAGAAAAGTLLAGETAAAPTTRHLAIVSTDERTETGGLTVKYEFTATGEIVPDTADGGNSAEGNDSVARNDDGTWTATGKTGNGFGDAYTVAGRIVDFSATGSFELYLDGEAVAVDDVVVDYDHTIEVLTTEDPSELDYTFTTTGEIEPNYDNGDDSAGGNDSVTENDDGTWTADGYTGNGYGDAYYFDGALTDFGPVEPFAELRVDGVAVDLTPFDSAPEPDSERHTIEVLTTEDPSELDYTFTTTGEIEPNYDAEENAASGNDSVAENDDGTWTADGYTGNGYGDTYAFEGTLTDFGPVEPFVEVRVDGTAIDLEQFRPERHTVEVLTTEDPSELDYAFTATGEIRKVTDVAENAASGNDSVTENDDGTWRADGYTGNGYGDTFTVRGEVLTFGPDVDHAEVRVDGDAVDLSGYEAPPEPAVVMGGGDGYSGTVPESAADVIVSTRGELASALNGADRGDVVYVDPSASIDVPDRELTIPSGVTLASDRGIDGADGGEIRADRVYGEGPLQTGDDVRVTGLRVSGPITEYVDYSRPVHSGVTVKGTGCEIDNVEISGFSYAGVKLQEAAYVHHSHIHTNAMDGLGYGIVCNQEGGDTLVEYNEFNLNRHSVANRGYAGYEVRYNHFGEDAIAYQVGTHRPGATTLSIHHNTFVPTLHLNSGEDPESHISIRGVPDDVADIHHNWFYNPRRPDPGRGRESVIQPHVEEFTNLDHRNNHYGADEPADDDIGCP
;
A
#
# COMPACT_ATOMS: atom_id res chain seq x y z
N MET A 1 61.10 -10.37 -4.59
CA MET A 1 61.73 -11.22 -3.56
C MET A 1 60.57 -11.93 -2.88
N GLU A 2 60.20 -13.08 -3.44
CA GLU A 2 60.38 -14.44 -2.84
C GLU A 2 59.36 -14.68 -1.71
N ASN A 3 58.24 -15.40 -1.96
CA ASN A 3 58.02 -16.86 -2.10
C ASN A 3 58.03 -17.67 -0.78
N GLY A 4 57.02 -18.56 -0.63
CA GLY A 4 56.96 -19.72 0.26
C GLY A 4 55.58 -19.89 0.95
N ASN A 5 54.58 -20.70 0.49
CA ASN A 5 54.51 -22.17 0.31
C ASN A 5 54.86 -22.94 1.60
N GLN A 6 54.16 -23.94 2.15
CA GLN A 6 53.25 -25.05 1.74
C GLN A 6 52.44 -25.50 3.01
N ASP A 7 51.33 -26.25 2.96
CA ASP A 7 51.25 -27.72 2.78
C ASP A 7 49.78 -28.20 2.65
N GLU A 8 49.51 -29.10 1.69
CA GLU A 8 48.47 -30.14 1.76
C GLU A 8 49.08 -31.47 2.26
N PRO A 9 48.29 -32.55 2.54
CA PRO A 9 48.11 -33.57 1.47
C PRO A 9 46.79 -34.42 1.48
N ASP A 10 46.28 -34.68 0.27
CA ASP A 10 46.10 -35.99 -0.42
C ASP A 10 45.00 -37.02 -0.01
N SER A 11 44.15 -37.42 -0.99
CA SER A 11 44.03 -38.80 -1.54
C SER A 11 42.84 -38.93 -2.51
N THR A 12 43.04 -38.92 -3.83
CA THR A 12 43.31 -40.04 -4.79
C THR A 12 42.21 -41.09 -5.02
N SER A 13 41.66 -41.11 -6.24
CA SER A 13 41.71 -42.21 -7.25
C SER A 13 40.75 -41.83 -8.40
N GLY A 14 41.19 -41.64 -9.65
CA GLY A 14 41.78 -42.62 -10.58
C GLY A 14 40.62 -43.35 -11.29
N GLU A 15 40.44 -43.33 -12.63
CA GLU A 15 41.43 -43.59 -13.67
C GLU A 15 40.79 -43.43 -15.08
N THR A 16 41.44 -42.68 -15.98
CA THR A 16 41.87 -43.01 -17.37
C THR A 16 40.86 -43.60 -18.41
N ARG A 17 40.89 -43.35 -19.74
CA ARG A 17 41.87 -42.76 -20.69
C ARG A 17 41.29 -42.77 -22.14
N ARG A 18 41.72 -41.78 -22.95
CA ARG A 18 42.24 -41.85 -24.36
C ARG A 18 41.30 -41.87 -25.59
N THR A 19 41.23 -40.69 -26.22
CA THR A 19 41.79 -40.28 -27.55
C THR A 19 41.66 -41.16 -28.81
N ARG A 20 41.08 -40.57 -29.89
CA ARG A 20 41.65 -40.38 -31.27
C ARG A 20 40.57 -39.82 -32.23
N GLN A 21 40.69 -38.59 -32.74
CA GLN A 21 41.37 -38.14 -33.98
C GLN A 21 40.61 -38.45 -35.31
N LEU A 22 40.21 -37.35 -35.98
CA LEU A 22 39.43 -37.14 -37.23
C LEU A 22 40.00 -37.83 -38.49
N PRO A 23 39.21 -38.02 -39.58
CA PRO A 23 39.16 -37.02 -40.68
C PRO A 23 37.87 -36.96 -41.56
N GLY A 24 37.53 -35.75 -42.04
CA GLY A 24 37.34 -35.41 -43.46
C GLY A 24 36.14 -35.90 -44.29
N ASP A 25 35.45 -34.88 -44.86
CA ASP A 25 34.91 -34.77 -46.23
C ASP A 25 33.58 -35.41 -46.68
N GLU A 26 32.91 -34.58 -47.50
CA GLU A 26 31.88 -34.83 -48.54
C GLU A 26 30.39 -34.99 -48.18
N PHE A 27 29.64 -33.97 -48.63
CA PHE A 27 28.25 -33.97 -49.06
C PHE A 27 27.71 -35.32 -49.57
N GLY A 28 26.54 -35.71 -49.08
CA GLY A 28 25.79 -36.84 -49.62
C GLY A 28 24.32 -36.85 -49.23
N ARG A 29 23.49 -36.10 -49.97
CA ARG A 29 22.02 -36.28 -50.03
C ARG A 29 21.64 -37.76 -50.07
N ARG A 30 20.79 -38.23 -49.13
CA ARG A 30 19.92 -39.40 -49.36
C ARG A 30 18.56 -39.24 -48.70
N SER A 31 17.57 -39.17 -49.59
CA SER A 31 16.14 -39.34 -49.42
C SER A 31 15.74 -40.68 -48.80
N PHE A 32 14.41 -40.81 -48.61
CA PHE A 32 13.58 -42.00 -48.34
C PHE A 32 13.31 -42.19 -46.83
N LEU A 33 12.07 -42.42 -46.37
CA LEU A 33 10.90 -43.03 -47.00
C LEU A 33 9.67 -42.78 -46.11
N LYS A 34 8.55 -42.36 -46.72
CA LYS A 34 7.21 -42.51 -46.10
C LYS A 34 6.96 -43.98 -45.75
N LEU A 35 6.57 -44.25 -44.51
CA LEU A 35 5.98 -45.52 -44.08
C LEU A 35 4.83 -45.19 -43.13
N GLY A 36 3.61 -45.35 -43.65
CA GLY A 36 2.39 -45.07 -42.91
C GLY A 36 1.91 -46.21 -42.03
N ALA A 37 0.82 -45.86 -41.33
CA ALA A 37 -0.14 -46.69 -40.61
C ALA A 37 0.21 -47.08 -39.16
N GLY A 38 -0.38 -46.34 -38.23
CA GLY A 38 -0.60 -46.76 -36.85
C GLY A 38 -1.46 -45.73 -36.11
N ALA A 39 -2.79 -45.86 -36.24
CA ALA A 39 -3.74 -45.06 -35.47
C ALA A 39 -3.48 -45.18 -33.96
N ALA A 40 -3.09 -44.09 -33.32
CA ALA A 40 -3.16 -43.88 -31.88
C ALA A 40 -3.08 -42.38 -31.57
N ALA A 41 -4.18 -41.87 -31.01
CA ALA A 41 -4.32 -40.59 -30.29
C ALA A 41 -4.07 -39.28 -31.07
N ALA A 42 -5.06 -38.87 -31.88
CA ALA A 42 -5.35 -37.46 -32.16
C ALA A 42 -6.07 -36.77 -30.97
N GLY A 43 -5.95 -37.32 -29.76
CA GLY A 43 -6.65 -36.88 -28.55
C GLY A 43 -5.75 -36.13 -27.57
N THR A 44 -4.66 -35.52 -28.06
CA THR A 44 -3.63 -34.87 -27.22
C THR A 44 -3.14 -33.52 -27.74
N LEU A 45 -3.77 -32.95 -28.79
CA LEU A 45 -3.43 -31.61 -29.32
C LEU A 45 -4.38 -30.49 -28.84
N LEU A 46 -5.40 -30.85 -28.05
CA LEU A 46 -6.20 -29.92 -27.25
C LEU A 46 -5.73 -30.08 -25.80
N ALA A 47 -5.01 -29.10 -25.28
CA ALA A 47 -4.40 -29.19 -23.97
C ALA A 47 -5.35 -28.69 -22.87
N GLY A 48 -5.50 -29.50 -21.82
CA GLY A 48 -5.82 -28.94 -20.50
C GLY A 48 -4.54 -28.35 -19.91
N GLU A 49 -4.62 -27.09 -19.46
CA GLU A 49 -3.60 -26.33 -18.71
C GLU A 49 -2.15 -26.75 -19.00
N THR A 50 -1.66 -26.42 -20.20
CA THR A 50 -0.22 -26.40 -20.48
C THR A 50 0.26 -24.97 -20.51
N ALA A 51 1.26 -24.65 -19.69
CA ALA A 51 1.91 -23.34 -19.64
C ALA A 51 2.59 -22.99 -20.97
N ALA A 52 2.66 -21.70 -21.29
CA ALA A 52 3.34 -21.15 -22.46
C ALA A 52 4.79 -21.68 -22.56
N ALA A 53 5.26 -21.93 -23.80
CA ALA A 53 6.64 -22.29 -24.02
C ALA A 53 7.56 -21.08 -23.72
N PRO A 54 8.78 -21.27 -23.18
CA PRO A 54 9.67 -20.15 -22.87
C PRO A 54 10.01 -19.38 -24.16
N THR A 55 9.62 -18.11 -24.20
CA THR A 55 9.76 -17.20 -25.36
C THR A 55 11.19 -16.66 -25.53
N THR A 56 12.06 -16.91 -24.55
CA THR A 56 13.46 -16.47 -24.53
C THR A 56 14.40 -17.60 -24.10
N ARG A 57 15.52 -17.76 -24.80
CA ARG A 57 16.52 -18.81 -24.58
C ARG A 57 17.94 -18.22 -24.43
N HIS A 58 18.83 -18.95 -23.75
CA HIS A 58 20.25 -18.60 -23.65
C HIS A 58 21.09 -19.47 -24.58
N LEU A 59 21.75 -18.86 -25.56
CA LEU A 59 22.64 -19.54 -26.51
C LEU A 59 24.10 -19.17 -26.24
N ALA A 60 24.95 -20.16 -25.99
CA ALA A 60 26.40 -19.98 -25.88
C ALA A 60 27.16 -20.76 -26.96
N ILE A 61 28.07 -20.07 -27.65
CA ILE A 61 28.91 -20.61 -28.73
C ILE A 61 30.34 -20.67 -28.19
N VAL A 62 30.84 -21.87 -27.88
CA VAL A 62 32.09 -22.02 -27.11
C VAL A 62 33.17 -22.70 -27.95
N SER A 63 34.36 -22.09 -28.05
CA SER A 63 35.49 -22.69 -28.74
C SER A 63 36.04 -23.91 -28.01
N THR A 64 36.28 -25.00 -28.74
CA THR A 64 36.91 -26.22 -28.18
C THR A 64 38.44 -26.19 -28.26
N ASP A 65 39.05 -25.07 -28.65
CA ASP A 65 40.50 -24.96 -28.78
C ASP A 65 41.20 -25.01 -27.40
N GLU A 66 42.34 -25.70 -27.31
CA GLU A 66 43.14 -25.70 -26.07
C GLU A 66 43.67 -24.29 -25.77
N ARG A 67 43.46 -23.83 -24.54
CA ARG A 67 43.83 -22.48 -24.10
C ARG A 67 45.35 -22.28 -24.09
N THR A 68 45.80 -21.23 -24.75
CA THR A 68 47.21 -20.80 -24.83
C THR A 68 47.35 -19.32 -24.50
N GLU A 69 48.56 -18.91 -24.09
CA GLU A 69 48.86 -17.50 -23.75
C GLU A 69 48.72 -16.52 -24.94
N THR A 70 48.74 -17.01 -26.18
CA THR A 70 48.68 -16.19 -27.40
C THR A 70 47.61 -16.66 -28.38
N GLY A 71 46.58 -17.37 -27.91
CA GLY A 71 45.53 -17.91 -28.77
C GLY A 71 44.72 -16.81 -29.47
N GLY A 72 44.13 -17.14 -30.61
CA GLY A 72 43.33 -16.22 -31.43
C GLY A 72 41.87 -16.66 -31.56
N LEU A 73 41.03 -15.74 -32.06
CA LEU A 73 39.61 -15.97 -32.33
C LEU A 73 39.44 -16.75 -33.65
N THR A 74 39.46 -18.08 -33.55
CA THR A 74 39.43 -19.03 -34.67
C THR A 74 38.03 -19.41 -35.08
N VAL A 75 37.06 -19.31 -34.16
CA VAL A 75 35.65 -19.53 -34.43
C VAL A 75 35.04 -18.24 -34.94
N LYS A 76 34.28 -18.32 -36.03
CA LYS A 76 33.46 -17.21 -36.54
C LYS A 76 32.06 -17.74 -36.78
N TYR A 77 31.06 -17.05 -36.28
CA TYR A 77 29.67 -17.47 -36.40
C TYR A 77 28.78 -16.31 -36.88
N GLU A 78 27.64 -16.71 -37.43
CA GLU A 78 26.50 -15.90 -37.80
C GLU A 78 25.25 -16.73 -37.53
N PHE A 79 24.28 -16.18 -36.81
CA PHE A 79 22.98 -16.81 -36.61
C PHE A 79 21.85 -15.79 -36.64
N THR A 80 20.67 -16.24 -37.03
CA THR A 80 19.48 -15.40 -37.19
C THR A 80 18.33 -15.96 -36.36
N ALA A 81 17.59 -15.10 -35.68
CA ALA A 81 16.41 -15.43 -34.90
C ALA A 81 15.20 -14.57 -35.27
N THR A 82 13.98 -15.06 -35.01
CA THR A 82 12.74 -14.30 -35.27
C THR A 82 12.57 -13.12 -34.32
N GLY A 83 13.00 -13.28 -33.06
CA GLY A 83 12.96 -12.23 -32.03
C GLY A 83 14.30 -11.55 -31.75
N GLU A 84 14.28 -10.60 -30.82
CA GLU A 84 15.46 -9.80 -30.46
C GLU A 84 16.61 -10.67 -29.91
N ILE A 85 17.83 -10.38 -30.36
CA ILE A 85 19.06 -11.00 -29.83
C ILE A 85 19.80 -9.98 -28.97
N VAL A 86 20.09 -10.33 -27.72
CA VAL A 86 20.82 -9.48 -26.77
C VAL A 86 22.13 -10.15 -26.39
N PRO A 87 23.30 -9.53 -26.63
CA PRO A 87 24.58 -10.06 -26.17
C PRO A 87 24.65 -10.17 -24.65
N ASP A 88 25.02 -11.35 -24.13
CA ASP A 88 25.25 -11.54 -22.70
C ASP A 88 26.70 -11.17 -22.37
N THR A 89 26.87 -9.98 -21.78
CA THR A 89 28.20 -9.46 -21.43
C THR A 89 28.70 -9.94 -20.06
N ALA A 90 27.91 -10.72 -19.32
CA ALA A 90 28.18 -11.12 -17.95
C ALA A 90 28.35 -12.65 -17.74
N ASP A 91 28.37 -13.47 -18.80
CA ASP A 91 28.55 -14.93 -18.74
C ASP A 91 30.02 -15.40 -18.56
N GLY A 92 30.82 -14.61 -17.85
CA GLY A 92 32.19 -14.96 -17.47
C GLY A 92 33.11 -15.28 -18.64
N GLY A 93 33.44 -16.58 -18.82
CA GLY A 93 34.32 -17.05 -19.90
C GLY A 93 33.66 -17.12 -21.27
N ASN A 94 32.34 -16.92 -21.31
CA ASN A 94 31.54 -16.93 -22.53
C ASN A 94 30.87 -15.57 -22.81
N SER A 95 31.26 -14.50 -22.10
CA SER A 95 30.67 -13.18 -22.33
C SER A 95 30.86 -12.73 -23.78
N ALA A 96 29.80 -12.25 -24.44
CA ALA A 96 29.92 -11.57 -25.72
C ALA A 96 30.68 -10.24 -25.55
N GLU A 97 31.59 -9.94 -26.48
CA GLU A 97 32.53 -8.82 -26.36
C GLU A 97 32.48 -7.88 -27.58
N GLY A 98 33.33 -6.84 -27.60
CA GLY A 98 33.29 -5.78 -28.61
C GLY A 98 33.63 -6.20 -30.05
N ASN A 99 33.83 -7.49 -30.33
CA ASN A 99 33.97 -8.03 -31.68
C ASN A 99 32.69 -8.68 -32.23
N ASP A 100 31.62 -8.64 -31.44
CA ASP A 100 30.33 -9.22 -31.79
C ASP A 100 29.35 -8.10 -32.13
N SER A 101 28.44 -8.37 -33.06
CA SER A 101 27.46 -7.41 -33.51
C SER A 101 26.12 -8.06 -33.74
N VAL A 102 25.07 -7.38 -33.31
CA VAL A 102 23.68 -7.76 -33.55
C VAL A 102 23.01 -6.66 -34.38
N ALA A 103 22.18 -7.06 -35.35
CA ALA A 103 21.38 -6.16 -36.16
C ALA A 103 19.99 -6.73 -36.43
N ARG A 104 18.97 -5.85 -36.47
CA ARG A 104 17.63 -6.18 -36.96
C ARG A 104 17.59 -6.07 -38.49
N ASN A 105 17.00 -7.07 -39.14
CA ASN A 105 16.82 -7.17 -40.58
C ASN A 105 15.51 -6.50 -41.06
N ASP A 106 15.41 -6.24 -42.37
CA ASP A 106 14.24 -5.60 -42.96
C ASP A 106 12.97 -6.47 -42.91
N ASP A 107 13.12 -7.79 -42.77
CA ASP A 107 12.03 -8.78 -42.63
C ASP A 107 11.56 -8.97 -41.18
N GLY A 108 12.13 -8.21 -40.23
CA GLY A 108 11.77 -8.26 -38.82
C GLY A 108 12.68 -9.15 -37.96
N THR A 109 13.41 -10.10 -38.57
CA THR A 109 14.34 -11.00 -37.87
C THR A 109 15.58 -10.27 -37.34
N TRP A 110 16.35 -10.91 -36.47
CA TRP A 110 17.60 -10.39 -35.93
C TRP A 110 18.77 -11.31 -36.24
N THR A 111 19.90 -10.75 -36.67
CA THR A 111 21.12 -11.51 -36.96
C THR A 111 22.27 -11.07 -36.05
N ALA A 112 22.92 -12.05 -35.43
CA ALA A 112 24.14 -11.89 -34.65
C ALA A 112 25.34 -12.46 -35.40
N THR A 113 26.43 -11.71 -35.46
CA THR A 113 27.72 -12.16 -36.01
C THR A 113 28.84 -11.90 -35.03
N GLY A 114 29.74 -12.86 -34.85
CA GLY A 114 30.81 -12.71 -33.88
C GLY A 114 31.97 -13.66 -34.09
N LYS A 115 32.95 -13.59 -33.17
CA LYS A 115 34.14 -14.42 -33.22
C LYS A 115 34.64 -14.78 -31.83
N THR A 116 34.78 -16.08 -31.58
CA THR A 116 35.36 -16.59 -30.34
C THR A 116 36.56 -17.51 -30.59
N GLY A 117 37.24 -17.96 -29.53
CA GLY A 117 38.42 -18.82 -29.67
C GLY A 117 39.18 -19.09 -28.38
N ASN A 118 40.24 -19.89 -28.46
CA ASN A 118 41.17 -20.15 -27.35
C ASN A 118 40.51 -20.72 -26.07
N GLY A 119 39.43 -21.49 -26.23
CA GLY A 119 38.68 -22.08 -25.12
C GLY A 119 37.68 -21.14 -24.44
N PHE A 120 37.39 -19.98 -25.03
CA PHE A 120 36.33 -19.06 -24.61
C PHE A 120 35.13 -19.17 -25.56
N GLY A 121 33.99 -18.62 -25.14
CA GLY A 121 32.78 -18.54 -25.92
C GLY A 121 32.19 -17.13 -25.98
N ASP A 122 31.09 -17.01 -26.72
CA ASP A 122 30.25 -15.83 -26.75
C ASP A 122 28.79 -16.27 -26.51
N ALA A 123 28.07 -15.59 -25.62
CA ALA A 123 26.73 -15.94 -25.17
C ALA A 123 25.71 -14.85 -25.47
N TYR A 124 24.47 -15.26 -25.72
CA TYR A 124 23.37 -14.41 -26.12
C TYR A 124 22.07 -14.84 -25.45
N THR A 125 21.26 -13.86 -25.06
CA THR A 125 19.84 -14.05 -24.82
C THR A 125 19.11 -13.87 -26.15
N VAL A 126 18.30 -14.84 -26.55
CA VAL A 126 17.60 -14.87 -27.85
C VAL A 126 16.11 -14.99 -27.58
N ALA A 127 15.34 -13.97 -27.98
CA ALA A 127 13.89 -14.07 -28.05
C ALA A 127 13.48 -14.73 -29.38
N GLY A 128 12.42 -15.53 -29.36
CA GLY A 128 11.94 -16.27 -30.53
C GLY A 128 12.86 -17.42 -30.97
N ARG A 129 12.59 -17.99 -32.14
CA ARG A 129 13.30 -19.16 -32.68
C ARG A 129 14.59 -18.77 -33.41
N ILE A 130 15.60 -19.63 -33.37
CA ILE A 130 16.79 -19.49 -34.23
C ILE A 130 16.50 -20.20 -35.57
N VAL A 131 16.45 -19.43 -36.65
CA VAL A 131 16.06 -19.90 -37.99
C VAL A 131 17.24 -20.20 -38.92
N ASP A 132 18.42 -19.68 -38.58
CA ASP A 132 19.65 -19.97 -39.32
C ASP A 132 20.85 -19.90 -38.38
N PHE A 133 21.81 -20.80 -38.59
CA PHE A 133 23.06 -20.83 -37.85
C PHE A 133 24.20 -21.32 -38.74
N SER A 134 25.26 -20.52 -38.82
CA SER A 134 26.48 -20.87 -39.52
C SER A 134 27.70 -20.54 -38.68
N ALA A 135 28.66 -21.47 -38.61
CA ALA A 135 29.92 -21.21 -37.96
C ALA A 135 31.08 -21.93 -38.64
N THR A 136 32.28 -21.37 -38.48
CA THR A 136 33.55 -21.95 -38.91
C THR A 136 34.48 -22.09 -37.71
N GLY A 137 35.39 -23.07 -37.73
CA GLY A 137 36.25 -23.38 -36.58
C GLY A 137 35.75 -24.59 -35.79
N SER A 138 36.38 -24.88 -34.65
CA SER A 138 35.97 -25.98 -33.76
C SER A 138 35.29 -25.39 -32.52
N PHE A 139 34.01 -25.73 -32.34
CA PHE A 139 33.12 -25.17 -31.33
C PHE A 139 32.12 -26.22 -30.82
N GLU A 140 31.54 -25.93 -29.66
CA GLU A 140 30.35 -26.58 -29.10
C GLU A 140 29.27 -25.52 -28.87
N LEU A 141 28.00 -25.90 -29.02
CA LEU A 141 26.86 -25.04 -28.73
C LEU A 141 26.19 -25.50 -27.45
N TYR A 142 25.75 -24.54 -26.65
CA TYR A 142 24.95 -24.77 -25.47
C TYR A 142 23.67 -23.94 -25.58
N LEU A 143 22.51 -24.58 -25.46
CA LEU A 143 21.21 -23.92 -25.38
C LEU A 143 20.66 -24.16 -23.97
N ASP A 144 20.39 -23.09 -23.23
CA ASP A 144 20.03 -23.08 -21.81
C ASP A 144 20.99 -23.94 -20.95
N GLY A 145 22.27 -23.92 -21.32
CA GLY A 145 23.33 -24.68 -20.65
C GLY A 145 23.44 -26.16 -21.04
N GLU A 146 22.58 -26.69 -21.92
CA GLU A 146 22.68 -28.05 -22.45
C GLU A 146 23.40 -28.09 -23.81
N ALA A 147 24.34 -29.03 -23.98
CA ALA A 147 25.10 -29.16 -25.21
C ALA A 147 24.23 -29.70 -26.36
N VAL A 148 24.15 -28.96 -27.46
CA VAL A 148 23.26 -29.23 -28.61
C VAL A 148 24.03 -29.26 -29.93
N ALA A 149 23.50 -29.96 -30.94
CA ALA A 149 24.03 -29.85 -32.31
C ALA A 149 23.41 -28.64 -33.02
N VAL A 150 24.04 -28.17 -34.10
CA VAL A 150 23.52 -27.05 -34.92
C VAL A 150 22.10 -27.34 -35.43
N ASP A 151 21.85 -28.58 -35.87
CA ASP A 151 20.54 -29.01 -36.35
C ASP A 151 19.47 -29.08 -35.24
N ASP A 152 19.87 -29.07 -33.96
CA ASP A 152 18.95 -29.03 -32.81
C ASP A 152 18.65 -27.57 -32.38
N VAL A 153 19.43 -26.60 -32.89
CA VAL A 153 19.27 -25.16 -32.62
C VAL A 153 18.43 -24.50 -33.71
N VAL A 154 18.59 -24.95 -34.96
CA VAL A 154 17.76 -24.51 -36.09
C VAL A 154 16.57 -25.44 -36.21
N VAL A 155 15.47 -25.09 -35.54
CA VAL A 155 14.24 -25.87 -35.55
C VAL A 155 13.29 -25.37 -36.65
N ASP A 156 12.55 -26.27 -37.30
CA ASP A 156 11.35 -25.95 -38.11
C ASP A 156 10.13 -25.84 -37.17
N TYR A 157 9.04 -25.20 -37.59
CA TYR A 157 7.82 -25.14 -36.77
C TYR A 157 7.30 -26.54 -36.47
N ASP A 158 6.79 -26.75 -35.26
CA ASP A 158 6.31 -28.06 -34.81
C ASP A 158 5.10 -28.51 -35.65
N HIS A 159 4.23 -27.56 -36.03
CA HIS A 159 2.94 -27.83 -36.63
C HIS A 159 2.59 -26.89 -37.79
N THR A 160 1.71 -27.40 -38.66
CA THR A 160 1.01 -26.61 -39.68
C THR A 160 -0.47 -26.54 -39.33
N ILE A 161 -1.09 -25.39 -39.54
CA ILE A 161 -2.54 -25.20 -39.37
C ILE A 161 -3.14 -24.60 -40.64
N GLU A 162 -4.26 -25.15 -41.08
CA GLU A 162 -5.04 -24.68 -42.23
C GLU A 162 -6.46 -24.35 -41.76
N VAL A 163 -6.87 -23.09 -41.90
CA VAL A 163 -8.23 -22.62 -41.65
C VAL A 163 -8.95 -22.57 -42.99
N LEU A 164 -9.92 -23.45 -43.21
CA LEU A 164 -10.57 -23.64 -44.51
C LEU A 164 -12.07 -23.33 -44.42
N THR A 165 -12.62 -22.77 -45.50
CA THR A 165 -14.08 -22.77 -45.70
C THR A 165 -14.52 -23.87 -46.67
N THR A 166 -15.59 -24.58 -46.35
CA THR A 166 -16.03 -25.78 -47.11
C THR A 166 -17.22 -25.52 -48.05
N GLU A 167 -17.83 -24.33 -47.99
CA GLU A 167 -18.98 -23.94 -48.81
C GLU A 167 -18.66 -22.73 -49.72
N ASP A 168 -19.36 -22.61 -50.85
CA ASP A 168 -19.31 -21.44 -51.75
C ASP A 168 -20.75 -21.02 -52.12
N PRO A 169 -21.22 -19.82 -51.72
CA PRO A 169 -20.46 -18.77 -51.04
C PRO A 169 -20.36 -18.96 -49.52
N SER A 170 -19.23 -18.57 -48.93
CA SER A 170 -19.01 -18.49 -47.48
C SER A 170 -17.93 -17.45 -47.17
N GLU A 171 -17.97 -16.86 -45.99
CA GLU A 171 -16.98 -15.89 -45.50
C GLU A 171 -16.80 -16.17 -44.00
N LEU A 172 -15.56 -16.18 -43.53
CA LEU A 172 -15.17 -16.47 -42.15
C LEU A 172 -14.08 -15.50 -41.74
N ASP A 173 -14.43 -14.55 -40.87
CA ASP A 173 -13.47 -13.87 -40.00
C ASP A 173 -13.17 -14.83 -38.84
N TYR A 174 -11.92 -15.20 -38.62
CA TYR A 174 -11.54 -16.12 -37.55
C TYR A 174 -10.38 -15.59 -36.72
N THR A 175 -10.31 -16.08 -35.50
CA THR A 175 -9.22 -15.90 -34.56
C THR A 175 -8.85 -17.27 -33.99
N PHE A 176 -7.56 -17.54 -33.82
CA PHE A 176 -7.11 -18.72 -33.09
C PHE A 176 -5.86 -18.42 -32.26
N THR A 177 -5.75 -19.09 -31.12
CA THR A 177 -4.65 -18.89 -30.16
C THR A 177 -3.88 -20.18 -29.94
N THR A 178 -2.55 -20.06 -29.85
CA THR A 178 -1.64 -21.17 -29.59
C THR A 178 -0.66 -20.83 -28.47
N THR A 179 -0.12 -21.85 -27.80
CA THR A 179 0.84 -21.66 -26.70
C THR A 179 2.26 -21.28 -27.14
N GLY A 180 2.51 -21.09 -28.45
CA GLY A 180 3.82 -20.84 -29.04
C GLY A 180 3.73 -20.01 -30.32
N GLU A 181 4.87 -19.62 -30.88
CA GLU A 181 4.95 -18.65 -31.99
C GLU A 181 4.15 -19.12 -33.23
N ILE A 182 3.41 -18.20 -33.86
CA ILE A 182 2.68 -18.42 -35.13
C ILE A 182 3.37 -17.64 -36.26
N GLU A 183 3.48 -18.23 -37.45
CA GLU A 183 3.96 -17.55 -38.67
C GLU A 183 3.01 -17.82 -39.86
N PRO A 184 2.57 -16.78 -40.58
CA PRO A 184 1.75 -16.96 -41.78
C PRO A 184 2.48 -17.68 -42.91
N ASN A 185 1.82 -18.67 -43.53
CA ASN A 185 2.35 -19.38 -44.68
C ASN A 185 1.85 -18.74 -46.00
N TYR A 186 2.66 -17.83 -46.54
CA TYR A 186 2.35 -17.09 -47.77
C TYR A 186 2.49 -17.91 -49.07
N ASP A 187 2.95 -19.16 -49.00
CA ASP A 187 3.29 -20.00 -50.16
C ASP A 187 2.50 -21.34 -50.19
N ASN A 188 1.26 -21.35 -49.71
CA ASN A 188 0.40 -22.56 -49.66
C ASN A 188 -0.66 -22.64 -50.78
N GLY A 189 -0.47 -21.94 -51.90
CA GLY A 189 -1.38 -22.00 -53.04
C GLY A 189 -2.71 -21.28 -52.79
N ASP A 190 -3.83 -21.98 -53.01
CA ASP A 190 -5.18 -21.43 -52.78
C ASP A 190 -5.48 -21.22 -51.28
N ASP A 191 -4.68 -21.83 -50.40
CA ASP A 191 -4.82 -21.77 -48.95
C ASP A 191 -3.72 -20.93 -48.27
N SER A 192 -3.15 -19.95 -49.00
CA SER A 192 -2.05 -19.11 -48.46
C SER A 192 -2.61 -17.99 -47.59
N ALA A 193 -2.01 -17.73 -46.43
CA ALA A 193 -2.35 -16.57 -45.62
C ALA A 193 -2.22 -15.27 -46.45
N GLY A 194 -3.21 -14.39 -46.31
CA GLY A 194 -3.35 -13.15 -47.04
C GLY A 194 -2.71 -11.94 -46.35
N GLY A 195 -2.79 -10.77 -47.00
CA GLY A 195 -2.38 -9.50 -46.39
C GLY A 195 -3.41 -8.91 -45.41
N ASN A 196 -4.52 -9.61 -45.22
CA ASN A 196 -5.61 -9.32 -44.29
C ASN A 196 -5.48 -10.12 -42.98
N ASP A 197 -4.43 -10.92 -42.85
CA ASP A 197 -4.18 -11.72 -41.66
C ASP A 197 -3.09 -11.07 -40.81
N SER A 198 -3.24 -11.15 -39.49
CA SER A 198 -2.29 -10.64 -38.52
C SER A 198 -1.98 -11.68 -37.45
N VAL A 199 -0.76 -11.62 -36.93
CA VAL A 199 -0.30 -12.47 -35.83
C VAL A 199 0.30 -11.58 -34.75
N THR A 200 -0.09 -11.83 -33.51
CA THR A 200 0.31 -11.05 -32.33
C THR A 200 0.73 -12.00 -31.19
N GLU A 201 1.83 -11.68 -30.51
CA GLU A 201 2.20 -12.28 -29.22
C GLU A 201 1.43 -11.57 -28.10
N ASN A 202 0.74 -12.33 -27.25
CA ASN A 202 -0.02 -11.83 -26.12
C ASN A 202 0.90 -11.66 -24.89
N ASP A 203 0.49 -10.85 -23.92
CA ASP A 203 1.29 -10.57 -22.71
C ASP A 203 1.55 -11.81 -21.84
N ASP A 204 0.72 -12.85 -21.96
CA ASP A 204 0.86 -14.13 -21.26
C ASP A 204 1.81 -15.12 -21.97
N GLY A 205 2.41 -14.73 -23.09
CA GLY A 205 3.32 -15.53 -23.90
C GLY A 205 2.62 -16.49 -24.88
N THR A 206 1.29 -16.47 -24.98
CA THR A 206 0.56 -17.13 -26.07
C THR A 206 0.57 -16.28 -27.33
N TRP A 207 0.19 -16.87 -28.47
CA TRP A 207 0.16 -16.17 -29.75
C TRP A 207 -1.21 -16.32 -30.40
N THR A 208 -1.76 -15.20 -30.89
CA THR A 208 -3.06 -15.14 -31.54
C THR A 208 -2.89 -14.76 -33.01
N ALA A 209 -3.58 -15.49 -33.88
CA ALA A 209 -3.71 -15.16 -35.30
C ALA A 209 -5.15 -14.76 -35.61
N ASP A 210 -5.32 -13.60 -36.22
CA ASP A 210 -6.58 -13.07 -36.71
C ASP A 210 -6.54 -13.07 -38.24
N GLY A 211 -7.52 -13.66 -38.88
CA GLY A 211 -7.54 -13.75 -40.33
C GLY A 211 -8.93 -13.83 -40.93
N TYR A 212 -8.97 -13.77 -42.26
CA TYR A 212 -10.23 -13.86 -43.00
C TYR A 212 -10.10 -14.72 -44.26
N THR A 213 -10.98 -15.72 -44.36
CA THR A 213 -11.04 -16.62 -45.51
C THR A 213 -12.47 -16.91 -45.95
N GLY A 214 -12.66 -17.54 -47.11
CA GLY A 214 -14.01 -17.74 -47.65
C GLY A 214 -14.10 -18.41 -49.01
N ASN A 215 -15.32 -18.77 -49.39
CA ASN A 215 -15.71 -19.25 -50.73
C ASN A 215 -14.93 -20.47 -51.23
N GLY A 216 -14.58 -21.40 -50.33
CA GLY A 216 -13.83 -22.61 -50.66
C GLY A 216 -12.32 -22.45 -50.66
N TYR A 217 -11.80 -21.29 -50.23
CA TYR A 217 -10.39 -21.02 -49.96
C TYR A 217 -10.11 -21.16 -48.45
N GLY A 218 -8.83 -21.08 -48.10
CA GLY A 218 -8.35 -21.11 -46.73
C GLY A 218 -7.13 -20.24 -46.51
N ASP A 219 -6.66 -20.20 -45.27
CA ASP A 219 -5.39 -19.60 -44.88
C ASP A 219 -4.57 -20.64 -44.12
N ALA A 220 -3.25 -20.60 -44.30
CA ALA A 220 -2.34 -21.55 -43.66
C ALA A 220 -1.28 -20.81 -42.85
N TYR A 221 -0.93 -21.40 -41.71
CA TYR A 221 0.10 -20.92 -40.81
C TYR A 221 0.99 -22.06 -40.35
N TYR A 222 2.19 -21.72 -39.92
CA TYR A 222 3.04 -22.56 -39.10
C TYR A 222 2.91 -22.13 -37.65
N PHE A 223 2.95 -23.06 -36.70
CA PHE A 223 2.93 -22.70 -35.27
C PHE A 223 3.67 -23.71 -34.40
N ASP A 224 4.11 -23.24 -33.22
CA ASP A 224 4.71 -24.06 -32.17
C ASP A 224 3.73 -24.26 -31.00
N GLY A 225 3.87 -25.37 -30.26
CA GLY A 225 3.01 -25.65 -29.10
C GLY A 225 1.63 -26.20 -29.46
N ALA A 226 0.61 -25.88 -28.65
CA ALA A 226 -0.75 -26.42 -28.79
C ALA A 226 -1.78 -25.35 -29.13
N LEU A 227 -2.83 -25.72 -29.87
CA LEU A 227 -4.00 -24.88 -30.10
C LEU A 227 -4.85 -24.82 -28.84
N THR A 228 -5.11 -23.61 -28.34
CA THR A 228 -5.84 -23.37 -27.10
C THR A 228 -7.19 -22.71 -27.31
N ASP A 229 -7.36 -21.99 -28.42
CA ASP A 229 -8.64 -21.37 -28.78
C ASP A 229 -8.83 -21.28 -30.30
N PHE A 230 -10.08 -21.30 -30.75
CA PHE A 230 -10.47 -21.08 -32.14
C PHE A 230 -11.92 -20.57 -32.21
N GLY A 231 -12.13 -19.41 -32.82
CA GLY A 231 -13.46 -18.84 -32.99
C GLY A 231 -13.58 -17.99 -34.25
N PRO A 232 -14.80 -17.78 -34.77
CA PRO A 232 -16.04 -18.45 -34.40
C PRO A 232 -16.14 -19.88 -34.99
N VAL A 233 -16.87 -20.77 -34.31
CA VAL A 233 -17.11 -22.15 -34.81
C VAL A 233 -18.32 -22.19 -35.72
N GLU A 234 -18.08 -22.08 -37.03
CA GLU A 234 -19.14 -22.15 -38.05
C GLU A 234 -19.28 -23.54 -38.68
N PRO A 235 -20.50 -23.99 -39.08
CA PRO A 235 -20.70 -25.30 -39.69
C PRO A 235 -19.94 -25.54 -41.00
N PHE A 236 -19.55 -24.45 -41.69
CA PHE A 236 -18.80 -24.47 -42.93
C PHE A 236 -17.29 -24.27 -42.72
N ALA A 237 -16.83 -24.00 -41.49
CA ALA A 237 -15.41 -23.88 -41.15
C ALA A 237 -14.79 -25.27 -40.91
N GLU A 238 -13.63 -25.53 -41.51
CA GLU A 238 -12.83 -26.72 -41.25
C GLU A 238 -11.40 -26.30 -40.87
N LEU A 239 -11.01 -26.59 -39.64
CA LEU A 239 -9.64 -26.41 -39.16
C LEU A 239 -8.86 -27.73 -39.30
N ARG A 240 -7.67 -27.68 -39.91
CA ARG A 240 -6.75 -28.82 -39.95
C ARG A 240 -5.44 -28.49 -39.26
N VAL A 241 -4.98 -29.37 -38.39
CA VAL A 241 -3.61 -29.33 -37.84
C VAL A 241 -2.85 -30.52 -38.40
N ASP A 242 -1.69 -30.27 -39.01
CA ASP A 242 -0.85 -31.24 -39.72
C ASP A 242 -1.62 -32.06 -40.78
N GLY A 243 -2.56 -31.38 -41.45
CA GLY A 243 -3.44 -31.96 -42.46
C GLY A 243 -4.53 -32.89 -41.89
N VAL A 244 -4.76 -32.88 -40.57
CA VAL A 244 -5.81 -33.64 -39.89
C VAL A 244 -6.89 -32.68 -39.37
N ALA A 245 -8.14 -32.93 -39.74
CA ALA A 245 -9.26 -32.13 -39.26
C ALA A 245 -9.42 -32.20 -37.73
N VAL A 246 -9.58 -31.05 -37.10
CA VAL A 246 -9.78 -30.87 -35.66
C VAL A 246 -11.28 -30.80 -35.35
N ASP A 247 -11.69 -31.40 -34.24
CA ASP A 247 -13.05 -31.26 -33.73
C ASP A 247 -13.18 -29.92 -33.01
N LEU A 248 -13.92 -28.99 -33.60
CA LEU A 248 -14.09 -27.64 -33.08
C LEU A 248 -15.18 -27.52 -32.01
N THR A 249 -15.92 -28.61 -31.72
CA THR A 249 -16.99 -28.57 -30.70
C THR A 249 -16.54 -28.15 -29.28
N PRO A 250 -15.29 -28.35 -28.84
CA PRO A 250 -14.82 -27.80 -27.56
C PRO A 250 -14.69 -26.28 -27.55
N PHE A 251 -14.54 -25.65 -28.72
CA PHE A 251 -14.47 -24.20 -28.90
C PHE A 251 -15.82 -23.59 -29.32
N ASP A 252 -16.83 -24.43 -29.54
CA ASP A 252 -18.23 -24.04 -29.72
C ASP A 252 -18.81 -23.64 -28.35
N SER A 253 -18.22 -22.59 -27.78
CA SER A 253 -18.81 -21.82 -26.69
C SER A 253 -20.16 -21.34 -27.21
N ALA A 254 -21.23 -21.67 -26.47
CA ALA A 254 -22.61 -21.36 -26.80
C ALA A 254 -22.74 -19.94 -27.36
N PRO A 255 -23.65 -19.72 -28.34
CA PRO A 255 -23.70 -18.48 -29.11
C PRO A 255 -23.65 -17.28 -28.16
N GLU A 256 -22.70 -16.37 -28.42
CA GLU A 256 -22.66 -15.01 -27.90
C GLU A 256 -24.11 -14.52 -27.76
N PRO A 257 -24.52 -14.00 -26.59
CA PRO A 257 -25.80 -13.31 -26.53
C PRO A 257 -25.76 -12.27 -27.65
N ASP A 258 -26.83 -12.23 -28.45
CA ASP A 258 -27.05 -11.15 -29.42
C ASP A 258 -26.53 -9.83 -28.82
N SER A 259 -25.91 -9.01 -29.66
CA SER A 259 -25.58 -7.60 -29.42
C SER A 259 -26.85 -6.79 -29.09
N GLU A 260 -27.56 -7.15 -28.02
CA GLU A 260 -28.64 -6.40 -27.43
C GLU A 260 -27.97 -5.26 -26.67
N ARG A 261 -27.76 -4.15 -27.37
CA ARG A 261 -27.41 -2.90 -26.71
C ARG A 261 -28.54 -2.51 -25.77
N HIS A 262 -28.24 -2.52 -24.49
CA HIS A 262 -29.08 -2.04 -23.42
C HIS A 262 -28.93 -0.53 -23.27
N THR A 263 -29.94 0.13 -22.71
CA THR A 263 -29.85 1.54 -22.30
C THR A 263 -29.87 1.61 -20.79
N ILE A 264 -28.91 2.30 -20.19
CA ILE A 264 -28.90 2.61 -18.75
C ILE A 264 -29.16 4.11 -18.54
N GLU A 265 -30.08 4.44 -17.65
CA GLU A 265 -30.34 5.80 -17.16
C GLU A 265 -29.95 5.87 -15.69
N VAL A 266 -29.04 6.76 -15.33
CA VAL A 266 -28.64 7.06 -13.94
C VAL A 266 -29.32 8.35 -13.52
N LEU A 267 -30.26 8.30 -12.58
CA LEU A 267 -31.12 9.42 -12.22
C LEU A 267 -30.98 9.79 -10.75
N THR A 268 -31.06 11.09 -10.45
CA THR A 268 -31.33 11.58 -9.09
C THR A 268 -32.81 11.93 -8.93
N THR A 269 -33.38 11.62 -7.78
CA THR A 269 -34.83 11.78 -7.51
C THR A 269 -35.15 12.95 -6.58
N GLU A 270 -34.14 13.58 -5.98
CA GLU A 270 -34.27 14.71 -5.05
C GLU A 270 -33.63 16.00 -5.60
N ASP A 271 -34.15 17.15 -5.18
CA ASP A 271 -33.60 18.49 -5.49
C ASP A 271 -33.62 19.34 -4.19
N PRO A 272 -32.45 19.72 -3.64
CA PRO A 272 -31.11 19.55 -4.23
C PRO A 272 -30.52 18.14 -4.02
N SER A 273 -29.70 17.68 -4.96
CA SER A 273 -28.87 16.47 -4.84
C SER A 273 -27.66 16.55 -5.78
N GLU A 274 -26.57 15.88 -5.43
CA GLU A 274 -25.36 15.75 -6.26
C GLU A 274 -24.92 14.28 -6.16
N LEU A 275 -24.49 13.69 -7.29
CA LEU A 275 -24.10 12.29 -7.42
C LEU A 275 -22.91 12.19 -8.37
N ASP A 276 -21.73 11.90 -7.83
CA ASP A 276 -20.64 11.25 -8.56
C ASP A 276 -20.92 9.74 -8.53
N TYR A 277 -20.95 9.09 -9.70
CA TYR A 277 -21.21 7.65 -9.80
C TYR A 277 -20.23 6.95 -10.72
N THR A 278 -20.05 5.65 -10.47
CA THR A 278 -19.28 4.72 -11.27
C THR A 278 -20.11 3.46 -11.48
N PHE A 279 -20.09 2.89 -12.67
CA PHE A 279 -20.71 1.59 -12.94
C PHE A 279 -19.94 0.77 -13.96
N THR A 280 -20.03 -0.56 -13.83
CA THR A 280 -19.25 -1.49 -14.65
C THR A 280 -20.14 -2.50 -15.36
N THR A 281 -19.90 -2.71 -16.65
CA THR A 281 -20.61 -3.68 -17.50
C THR A 281 -19.65 -4.69 -18.11
N THR A 282 -20.15 -5.87 -18.47
CA THR A 282 -19.33 -6.91 -19.10
C THR A 282 -18.96 -6.62 -20.56
N GLY A 283 -19.42 -5.52 -21.13
CA GLY A 283 -19.20 -5.14 -22.53
C GLY A 283 -19.26 -3.63 -22.72
N GLU A 284 -18.97 -3.16 -23.94
CA GLU A 284 -18.72 -1.74 -24.27
C GLU A 284 -19.83 -0.78 -23.77
N ILE A 285 -19.42 0.37 -23.23
CA ILE A 285 -20.31 1.47 -22.84
C ILE A 285 -20.13 2.65 -23.80
N GLU A 286 -21.24 3.24 -24.27
CA GLU A 286 -21.24 4.46 -25.09
C GLU A 286 -22.12 5.55 -24.43
N PRO A 287 -21.59 6.74 -24.11
CA PRO A 287 -22.41 7.85 -23.61
C PRO A 287 -23.42 8.35 -24.65
N ASN A 288 -24.67 8.55 -24.25
CA ASN A 288 -25.72 9.06 -25.13
C ASN A 288 -25.90 10.58 -24.97
N TYR A 289 -25.13 11.34 -25.77
CA TYR A 289 -25.17 12.81 -25.78
C TYR A 289 -26.43 13.42 -26.45
N ASP A 290 -27.22 12.60 -27.16
CA ASP A 290 -28.39 13.05 -27.95
C ASP A 290 -29.73 12.63 -27.30
N ALA A 291 -29.73 12.11 -26.07
CA ALA A 291 -30.95 11.70 -25.39
C ALA A 291 -31.93 12.89 -25.20
N GLU A 292 -33.24 12.63 -25.37
CA GLU A 292 -34.26 13.70 -25.28
C GLU A 292 -34.39 14.27 -23.86
N GLU A 293 -34.18 13.42 -22.84
CA GLU A 293 -34.07 13.75 -21.42
C GLU A 293 -32.84 13.01 -20.88
N ASN A 294 -32.15 13.61 -19.90
CA ASN A 294 -31.02 12.98 -19.18
C ASN A 294 -29.87 12.54 -20.11
N ALA A 295 -29.49 13.36 -21.08
CA ALA A 295 -28.34 13.08 -21.94
C ALA A 295 -27.04 13.13 -21.13
N ALA A 296 -26.16 12.17 -21.40
CA ALA A 296 -24.79 12.22 -20.88
C ALA A 296 -24.11 13.54 -21.28
N SER A 297 -23.15 13.94 -20.47
CA SER A 297 -22.57 15.27 -20.46
C SER A 297 -21.05 15.18 -20.59
N GLY A 298 -20.39 16.31 -20.86
CA GLY A 298 -18.94 16.34 -21.12
C GLY A 298 -18.06 16.09 -19.89
N ASN A 299 -18.67 15.81 -18.73
CA ASN A 299 -18.04 15.42 -17.47
C ASN A 299 -18.04 13.89 -17.27
N ASP A 300 -18.63 13.13 -18.18
CA ASP A 300 -18.67 11.67 -18.10
C ASP A 300 -17.51 11.05 -18.88
N SER A 301 -16.92 9.97 -18.35
CA SER A 301 -15.86 9.20 -18.97
C SER A 301 -16.19 7.72 -19.01
N VAL A 302 -15.67 7.04 -20.04
CA VAL A 302 -15.82 5.60 -20.20
C VAL A 302 -14.44 5.02 -20.56
N ALA A 303 -14.11 3.88 -19.96
CA ALA A 303 -12.88 3.13 -20.22
C ALA A 303 -13.14 1.62 -20.24
N GLU A 304 -12.34 0.90 -21.02
CA GLU A 304 -12.20 -0.56 -20.97
C GLU A 304 -11.18 -0.92 -19.88
N ASN A 305 -11.51 -1.91 -19.07
CA ASN A 305 -10.67 -2.45 -18.01
C ASN A 305 -9.81 -3.61 -18.53
N ASP A 306 -8.73 -3.93 -17.80
CA ASP A 306 -7.79 -5.00 -18.17
C ASP A 306 -8.44 -6.41 -18.23
N ASP A 307 -9.60 -6.59 -17.58
CA ASP A 307 -10.37 -7.84 -17.56
C ASP A 307 -11.43 -7.94 -18.67
N GLY A 308 -11.48 -6.95 -19.58
CA GLY A 308 -12.44 -6.86 -20.69
C GLY A 308 -13.82 -6.31 -20.29
N THR A 309 -14.03 -5.94 -19.03
CA THR A 309 -15.21 -5.17 -18.61
C THR A 309 -15.05 -3.69 -18.97
N TRP A 310 -16.13 -2.93 -18.93
CA TRP A 310 -16.12 -1.49 -19.21
C TRP A 310 -16.69 -0.72 -18.03
N THR A 311 -16.04 0.38 -17.68
CA THR A 311 -16.45 1.25 -16.57
C THR A 311 -16.79 2.64 -17.08
N ALA A 312 -17.89 3.20 -16.56
CA ALA A 312 -18.29 4.57 -16.77
C ALA A 312 -18.29 5.34 -15.46
N ASP A 313 -17.63 6.50 -15.45
CA ASP A 313 -17.66 7.48 -14.36
C ASP A 313 -18.43 8.70 -14.84
N GLY A 314 -19.40 9.17 -14.04
CA GLY A 314 -20.20 10.33 -14.40
C GLY A 314 -20.65 11.14 -13.20
N TYR A 315 -21.20 12.31 -13.48
CA TYR A 315 -21.73 13.20 -12.44
C TYR A 315 -23.07 13.80 -12.85
N THR A 316 -24.06 13.65 -11.95
CA THR A 316 -25.41 14.20 -12.12
C THR A 316 -26.00 14.71 -10.80
N GLY A 317 -27.22 15.25 -10.82
CA GLY A 317 -27.82 15.83 -9.62
C GLY A 317 -29.10 16.62 -9.84
N ASN A 318 -29.72 17.06 -8.75
CA ASN A 318 -30.86 17.99 -8.69
C ASN A 318 -32.07 17.57 -9.54
N GLY A 319 -32.36 16.27 -9.60
CA GLY A 319 -33.47 15.71 -10.37
C GLY A 319 -33.16 15.44 -11.84
N TYR A 320 -31.90 15.61 -12.26
CA TYR A 320 -31.40 15.21 -13.58
C TYR A 320 -30.75 13.83 -13.54
N GLY A 321 -30.33 13.34 -14.71
CA GLY A 321 -29.61 12.10 -14.87
C GLY A 321 -28.80 12.08 -16.16
N ASP A 322 -28.11 10.96 -16.37
CA ASP A 322 -27.32 10.66 -17.56
C ASP A 322 -27.76 9.33 -18.19
N THR A 323 -27.55 9.20 -19.49
CA THR A 323 -27.97 8.03 -20.28
C THR A 323 -26.79 7.47 -21.05
N TYR A 324 -26.61 6.16 -20.99
CA TYR A 324 -25.61 5.42 -21.76
C TYR A 324 -26.26 4.25 -22.51
N ALA A 325 -25.65 3.85 -23.62
CA ALA A 325 -25.87 2.53 -24.20
C ALA A 325 -24.75 1.60 -23.70
N PHE A 326 -25.06 0.33 -23.45
CA PHE A 326 -24.03 -0.64 -23.08
C PHE A 326 -24.31 -2.04 -23.62
N GLU A 327 -23.28 -2.86 -23.75
CA GLU A 327 -23.36 -4.28 -24.11
C GLU A 327 -23.17 -5.19 -22.89
N GLY A 328 -23.80 -6.37 -22.93
CA GLY A 328 -23.69 -7.34 -21.84
C GLY A 328 -24.52 -6.99 -20.61
N THR A 329 -23.99 -7.21 -19.41
CA THR A 329 -24.74 -7.04 -18.16
C THR A 329 -24.08 -6.03 -17.23
N LEU A 330 -24.90 -5.26 -16.50
CA LEU A 330 -24.45 -4.43 -15.39
C LEU A 330 -23.99 -5.33 -14.23
N THR A 331 -22.73 -5.18 -13.84
CA THR A 331 -22.07 -5.99 -12.81
C THR A 331 -21.82 -5.24 -11.52
N ASP A 332 -21.64 -3.92 -11.61
CA ASP A 332 -21.41 -3.07 -10.46
C ASP A 332 -22.02 -1.67 -10.65
N PHE A 333 -22.39 -1.03 -9.55
CA PHE A 333 -22.88 0.34 -9.51
C PHE A 333 -22.63 0.97 -8.13
N GLY A 334 -21.97 2.12 -8.09
CA GLY A 334 -21.75 2.88 -6.86
C GLY A 334 -21.77 4.40 -7.08
N PRO A 335 -22.11 5.20 -6.05
CA PRO A 335 -22.60 4.79 -4.73
C PRO A 335 -24.10 4.43 -4.72
N VAL A 336 -24.50 3.54 -3.81
CA VAL A 336 -25.92 3.15 -3.62
C VAL A 336 -26.60 4.06 -2.59
N GLU A 337 -27.22 5.13 -3.09
CA GLU A 337 -27.90 6.15 -2.29
C GLU A 337 -29.44 6.11 -2.45
N PRO A 338 -30.23 6.47 -1.42
CA PRO A 338 -31.70 6.37 -1.46
C PRO A 338 -32.35 7.36 -2.44
N PHE A 339 -31.63 8.41 -2.85
CA PHE A 339 -32.11 9.37 -3.85
C PHE A 339 -31.71 8.99 -5.28
N VAL A 340 -31.00 7.88 -5.50
CA VAL A 340 -30.54 7.42 -6.82
C VAL A 340 -31.49 6.36 -7.38
N GLU A 341 -31.89 6.52 -8.63
CA GLU A 341 -32.67 5.54 -9.38
C GLU A 341 -31.92 5.20 -10.67
N VAL A 342 -31.54 3.92 -10.82
CA VAL A 342 -30.96 3.41 -12.07
C VAL A 342 -32.00 2.61 -12.82
N ARG A 343 -32.12 2.85 -14.12
CA ARG A 343 -33.00 2.08 -15.01
C ARG A 343 -32.19 1.41 -16.11
N VAL A 344 -32.42 0.12 -16.33
CA VAL A 344 -31.92 -0.60 -17.49
C VAL A 344 -33.11 -0.91 -18.40
N ASP A 345 -33.01 -0.49 -19.66
CA ASP A 345 -34.07 -0.53 -20.67
C ASP A 345 -35.41 0.04 -20.18
N GLY A 346 -35.31 1.16 -19.45
CA GLY A 346 -36.45 1.86 -18.85
C GLY A 346 -37.07 1.16 -17.65
N THR A 347 -36.47 0.08 -17.14
CA THR A 347 -36.91 -0.63 -15.93
C THR A 347 -35.98 -0.32 -14.76
N ALA A 348 -36.54 0.24 -13.67
CA ALA A 348 -35.77 0.49 -12.45
C ALA A 348 -35.24 -0.83 -11.86
N ILE A 349 -33.95 -0.85 -11.55
CA ILE A 349 -33.28 -1.99 -10.91
C ILE A 349 -33.11 -1.74 -9.41
N ASP A 350 -33.03 -2.82 -8.63
CA ASP A 350 -32.79 -2.74 -7.19
C ASP A 350 -31.30 -2.55 -6.93
N LEU A 351 -30.88 -1.34 -6.58
CA LEU A 351 -29.47 -1.02 -6.32
C LEU A 351 -28.94 -1.67 -5.05
N GLU A 352 -29.80 -2.18 -4.15
CA GLU A 352 -29.35 -2.88 -2.94
C GLU A 352 -28.50 -4.11 -3.27
N GLN A 353 -28.63 -4.69 -4.46
CA GLN A 353 -27.80 -5.81 -4.93
C GLN A 353 -26.33 -5.44 -5.14
N PHE A 354 -26.02 -4.15 -5.30
CA PHE A 354 -24.66 -3.61 -5.49
C PHE A 354 -24.12 -2.95 -4.22
N ARG A 355 -24.84 -3.01 -3.08
CA ARG A 355 -24.24 -2.58 -1.82
C ARG A 355 -23.14 -3.56 -1.44
N PRO A 356 -21.91 -3.10 -1.11
CA PRO A 356 -20.88 -3.96 -0.59
C PRO A 356 -21.39 -4.78 0.60
N GLU A 357 -21.08 -6.07 0.63
CA GLU A 357 -21.41 -6.93 1.77
C GLU A 357 -20.78 -6.36 3.05
N ARG A 358 -21.48 -6.55 4.17
CA ARG A 358 -21.06 -6.03 5.47
C ARG A 358 -20.59 -7.18 6.34
N HIS A 359 -19.31 -7.16 6.66
CA HIS A 359 -18.64 -8.18 7.45
C HIS A 359 -18.38 -7.70 8.87
N THR A 360 -18.32 -8.64 9.81
CA THR A 360 -17.79 -8.42 11.15
C THR A 360 -16.33 -8.81 11.17
N VAL A 361 -15.43 -7.89 11.51
CA VAL A 361 -13.98 -8.15 11.63
C VAL A 361 -13.60 -8.07 13.10
N GLU A 362 -13.13 -9.17 13.67
CA GLU A 362 -12.60 -9.24 15.03
C GLU A 362 -11.07 -9.35 14.98
N VAL A 363 -10.36 -8.43 15.63
CA VAL A 363 -8.90 -8.47 15.80
C VAL A 363 -8.60 -8.93 17.21
N LEU A 364 -7.97 -10.10 17.36
CA LEU A 364 -7.74 -10.74 18.66
C LEU A 364 -6.24 -10.90 18.91
N THR A 365 -5.84 -10.87 20.17
CA THR A 365 -4.51 -11.32 20.58
C THR A 365 -4.45 -12.83 20.78
N THR A 366 -3.35 -13.46 20.35
CA THR A 366 -3.16 -14.92 20.45
C THR A 366 -2.45 -15.38 21.74
N GLU A 367 -1.88 -14.44 22.51
CA GLU A 367 -1.13 -14.73 23.74
C GLU A 367 -1.62 -13.91 24.95
N ASP A 368 -1.31 -14.40 26.16
CA ASP A 368 -1.56 -13.70 27.43
C ASP A 368 -0.33 -13.86 28.36
N PRO A 369 0.40 -12.77 28.70
CA PRO A 369 0.16 -11.39 28.29
C PRO A 369 0.74 -11.10 26.89
N SER A 370 -0.02 -10.42 26.04
CA SER A 370 0.49 -9.74 24.85
C SER A 370 -0.24 -8.43 24.60
N GLU A 371 0.44 -7.52 23.92
CA GLU A 371 -0.06 -6.23 23.45
C GLU A 371 0.09 -6.25 21.93
N LEU A 372 -0.91 -5.75 21.20
CA LEU A 372 -0.99 -5.80 19.75
C LEU A 372 -1.38 -4.41 19.25
N ASP A 373 -0.42 -3.70 18.67
CA ASP A 373 -0.68 -2.59 17.77
C ASP A 373 -1.04 -3.15 16.39
N TYR A 374 -2.19 -2.75 15.85
CA TYR A 374 -2.61 -3.19 14.53
C TYR A 374 -3.19 -2.04 13.71
N ALA A 375 -3.13 -2.25 12.41
CA ALA A 375 -3.82 -1.46 11.42
C ALA A 375 -4.25 -2.35 10.26
N PHE A 376 -5.37 -2.01 9.64
CA PHE A 376 -5.85 -2.64 8.42
C PHE A 376 -6.59 -1.65 7.55
N THR A 377 -6.56 -1.87 6.24
CA THR A 377 -7.38 -1.13 5.27
C THR A 377 -8.46 -2.01 4.66
N ALA A 378 -9.55 -1.42 4.21
CA ALA A 378 -10.65 -2.08 3.54
C ALA A 378 -11.15 -1.27 2.34
N THR A 379 -11.78 -1.96 1.38
CA THR A 379 -12.35 -1.30 0.18
C THR A 379 -13.53 -0.38 0.46
N GLY A 380 -14.11 -0.44 1.66
CA GLY A 380 -15.22 0.40 2.04
C GLY A 380 -15.32 0.63 3.54
N GLU A 381 -16.37 1.37 3.90
CA GLU A 381 -16.54 1.93 5.23
C GLU A 381 -16.30 0.95 6.39
N ILE A 382 -15.40 1.34 7.29
CA ILE A 382 -15.15 0.66 8.56
C ILE A 382 -15.92 1.40 9.67
N ARG A 383 -16.51 0.66 10.61
CA ARG A 383 -17.15 1.22 11.81
C ARG A 383 -16.79 0.43 13.05
N LYS A 384 -16.44 1.13 14.13
CA LYS A 384 -16.21 0.51 15.44
C LYS A 384 -17.49 -0.15 15.97
N VAL A 385 -17.36 -1.35 16.52
CA VAL A 385 -18.44 -2.02 17.27
C VAL A 385 -18.18 -1.84 18.76
N THR A 386 -18.89 -0.89 19.37
CA THR A 386 -18.67 -0.47 20.77
C THR A 386 -19.55 -1.20 21.79
N ASP A 387 -20.58 -1.93 21.34
CA ASP A 387 -21.63 -2.51 22.19
C ASP A 387 -21.52 -4.04 22.32
N VAL A 388 -20.30 -4.57 22.38
CA VAL A 388 -20.03 -6.01 22.62
C VAL A 388 -19.25 -6.21 23.93
N ALA A 389 -19.43 -7.37 24.57
CA ALA A 389 -19.02 -7.54 25.96
C ALA A 389 -17.52 -7.82 26.17
N GLU A 390 -16.87 -8.46 25.21
CA GLU A 390 -15.51 -9.01 25.37
C GLU A 390 -14.50 -8.40 24.37
N ASN A 391 -14.94 -7.97 23.18
CA ASN A 391 -14.06 -7.47 22.11
C ASN A 391 -14.52 -6.13 21.52
N ALA A 392 -15.01 -5.19 22.34
CA ALA A 392 -15.53 -3.93 21.80
C ALA A 392 -14.38 -3.01 21.40
N ALA A 393 -14.39 -2.56 20.14
CA ALA A 393 -13.49 -1.49 19.71
C ALA A 393 -13.73 -0.26 20.60
N SER A 394 -12.64 0.29 21.13
CA SER A 394 -12.63 1.19 22.26
C SER A 394 -12.20 2.61 21.84
N GLY A 395 -11.92 3.49 22.81
CA GLY A 395 -11.52 4.87 22.55
C GLY A 395 -10.15 4.98 21.90
N ASN A 396 -9.29 3.97 22.05
CA ASN A 396 -7.95 3.91 21.48
C ASN A 396 -7.89 3.48 20.01
N ASP A 397 -9.01 3.03 19.43
CA ASP A 397 -9.06 2.67 18.01
C ASP A 397 -9.56 3.86 17.18
N SER A 398 -8.91 4.12 16.05
CA SER A 398 -9.34 5.12 15.07
C SER A 398 -9.78 4.47 13.77
N VAL A 399 -10.69 5.14 13.08
CA VAL A 399 -11.13 4.76 11.75
C VAL A 399 -11.15 6.01 10.88
N THR A 400 -10.54 5.93 9.70
CA THR A 400 -10.33 7.06 8.80
C THR A 400 -10.59 6.62 7.36
N GLU A 401 -11.19 7.49 6.55
CA GLU A 401 -11.28 7.32 5.10
C GLU A 401 -10.02 7.92 4.44
N ASN A 402 -9.38 7.16 3.57
CA ASN A 402 -8.22 7.59 2.79
C ASN A 402 -8.68 8.35 1.53
N ASP A 403 -7.78 9.15 0.95
CA ASP A 403 -8.05 9.96 -0.25
C ASP A 403 -8.45 9.13 -1.49
N ASP A 404 -8.12 7.84 -1.50
CA ASP A 404 -8.45 6.90 -2.59
C ASP A 404 -9.80 6.18 -2.38
N GLY A 405 -10.56 6.54 -1.35
CA GLY A 405 -11.85 5.93 -1.00
C GLY A 405 -11.75 4.63 -0.21
N THR A 406 -10.54 4.12 0.06
CA THR A 406 -10.35 3.02 1.01
C THR A 406 -10.48 3.51 2.44
N TRP A 407 -10.80 2.62 3.36
CA TRP A 407 -10.91 2.96 4.78
C TRP A 407 -9.80 2.28 5.57
N ARG A 408 -9.24 2.98 6.56
CA ARG A 408 -8.23 2.48 7.48
C ARG A 408 -8.79 2.39 8.88
N ALA A 409 -8.48 1.31 9.58
CA ALA A 409 -8.59 1.22 11.03
C ALA A 409 -7.19 1.08 11.62
N ASP A 410 -6.95 1.82 12.70
CA ASP A 410 -5.77 1.69 13.56
C ASP A 410 -6.28 1.39 14.96
N GLY A 411 -5.59 0.52 15.67
CA GLY A 411 -6.03 0.15 17.00
C GLY A 411 -4.97 -0.55 17.82
N TYR A 412 -5.33 -0.76 19.07
CA TYR A 412 -4.47 -1.40 20.04
C TYR A 412 -5.28 -2.33 20.93
N THR A 413 -4.88 -3.59 21.00
CA THR A 413 -5.55 -4.59 21.84
C THR A 413 -4.56 -5.47 22.59
N GLY A 414 -5.02 -6.26 23.55
CA GLY A 414 -4.10 -7.03 24.40
C GLY A 414 -4.74 -7.85 25.51
N ASN A 415 -3.91 -8.68 26.16
CA ASN A 415 -4.23 -9.44 27.37
C ASN A 415 -5.49 -10.33 27.24
N GLY A 416 -5.65 -10.98 26.08
CA GLY A 416 -6.78 -11.87 25.80
C GLY A 416 -8.09 -11.16 25.43
N TYR A 417 -8.05 -9.84 25.21
CA TYR A 417 -9.12 -9.06 24.59
C TYR A 417 -8.84 -8.87 23.09
N GLY A 418 -9.83 -8.31 22.40
CA GLY A 418 -9.76 -7.95 20.99
C GLY A 418 -10.63 -6.74 20.67
N ASP A 419 -10.61 -6.30 19.41
CA ASP A 419 -11.43 -5.21 18.91
C ASP A 419 -12.31 -5.69 17.76
N THR A 420 -13.53 -5.16 17.69
CA THR A 420 -14.52 -5.58 16.68
C THR A 420 -14.92 -4.39 15.81
N PHE A 421 -14.89 -4.61 14.51
CA PHE A 421 -15.31 -3.65 13.50
C PHE A 421 -16.40 -4.24 12.61
N THR A 422 -17.23 -3.36 12.08
CA THR A 422 -18.10 -3.65 10.95
C THR A 422 -17.44 -3.06 9.71
N VAL A 423 -17.15 -3.90 8.72
CA VAL A 423 -16.46 -3.50 7.49
C VAL A 423 -17.39 -3.70 6.30
N ARG A 424 -17.51 -2.69 5.44
CA ARG A 424 -18.15 -2.82 4.13
C ARG A 424 -17.08 -3.16 3.09
N GLY A 425 -17.29 -4.23 2.32
CA GLY A 425 -16.29 -4.70 1.37
C GLY A 425 -15.18 -5.54 2.02
N GLU A 426 -14.05 -5.66 1.34
CA GLU A 426 -12.99 -6.61 1.71
C GLU A 426 -11.87 -5.92 2.50
N VAL A 427 -11.29 -6.64 3.46
CA VAL A 427 -10.03 -6.24 4.09
C VAL A 427 -8.91 -6.42 3.06
N LEU A 428 -8.07 -5.40 2.89
CA LEU A 428 -7.00 -5.32 1.89
C LEU A 428 -5.61 -5.56 2.49
N THR A 429 -5.37 -5.02 3.68
CA THR A 429 -4.06 -5.04 4.37
C THR A 429 -4.26 -5.38 5.84
N PHE A 430 -3.23 -5.88 6.52
CA PHE A 430 -3.23 -6.06 7.97
C PHE A 430 -1.79 -6.10 8.48
N GLY A 431 -1.49 -5.39 9.57
CA GLY A 431 -0.16 -5.40 10.19
C GLY A 431 -0.02 -4.31 11.26
N PRO A 432 1.20 -3.96 11.69
CA PRO A 432 2.45 -4.61 11.35
C PRO A 432 2.65 -5.95 12.08
N ASP A 433 2.00 -6.18 13.23
CA ASP A 433 2.17 -7.41 14.00
C ASP A 433 1.14 -8.48 13.59
N VAL A 434 1.55 -9.33 12.66
CA VAL A 434 0.76 -10.49 12.19
C VAL A 434 1.02 -11.75 13.01
N ASP A 435 2.14 -11.81 13.73
CA ASP A 435 2.59 -13.03 14.42
C ASP A 435 1.81 -13.27 15.72
N HIS A 436 1.36 -12.20 16.37
CA HIS A 436 0.60 -12.26 17.62
C HIS A 436 -0.89 -11.99 17.44
N ALA A 437 -1.36 -11.77 16.21
CA ALA A 437 -2.74 -11.48 15.88
C ALA A 437 -3.53 -12.71 15.38
N GLU A 438 -4.79 -12.81 15.78
CA GLU A 438 -5.80 -13.65 15.12
C GLU A 438 -6.93 -12.73 14.64
N VAL A 439 -7.10 -12.62 13.32
CA VAL A 439 -8.21 -11.87 12.73
C VAL A 439 -9.30 -12.83 12.30
N ARG A 440 -10.55 -12.54 12.65
CA ARG A 440 -11.73 -13.27 12.18
C ARG A 440 -12.63 -12.39 11.35
N VAL A 441 -13.03 -12.88 10.18
CA VAL A 441 -14.05 -12.26 9.33
C VAL A 441 -15.30 -13.11 9.42
N ASP A 442 -16.39 -12.52 9.87
CA ASP A 442 -17.68 -13.18 10.16
C ASP A 442 -17.57 -14.42 11.08
N GLY A 443 -16.56 -14.39 11.97
CA GLY A 443 -16.27 -15.45 12.94
C GLY A 443 -15.33 -16.55 12.44
N ASP A 444 -14.90 -16.51 11.18
CA ASP A 444 -13.92 -17.43 10.62
C ASP A 444 -12.52 -16.79 10.61
N ALA A 445 -11.52 -17.51 11.11
CA ALA A 445 -10.15 -17.04 11.17
C ALA A 445 -9.52 -16.94 9.77
N VAL A 446 -8.83 -15.83 9.51
CA VAL A 446 -8.17 -15.53 8.23
C VAL A 446 -6.66 -15.76 8.33
N ASP A 447 -6.05 -16.22 7.24
CA ASP A 447 -4.60 -16.35 7.13
C ASP A 447 -3.98 -14.99 6.82
N LEU A 448 -3.34 -14.40 7.84
CA LEU A 448 -2.70 -13.09 7.75
C LEU A 448 -1.42 -13.08 6.91
N SER A 449 -0.85 -14.23 6.57
CA SER A 449 0.43 -14.29 5.83
C SER A 449 0.34 -13.76 4.39
N GLY A 450 -0.87 -13.65 3.83
CA GLY A 450 -1.13 -13.05 2.53
C GLY A 450 -1.41 -11.54 2.56
N TYR A 451 -1.51 -10.94 3.75
CA TYR A 451 -1.77 -9.52 3.92
C TYR A 451 -0.46 -8.76 4.07
N GLU A 452 -0.29 -7.69 3.28
CA GLU A 452 0.76 -6.72 3.53
C GLU A 452 0.35 -5.79 4.67
N ALA A 453 1.33 -5.32 5.44
CA ALA A 453 1.07 -4.27 6.41
C ALA A 453 0.65 -3.00 5.65
N PRO A 454 -0.41 -2.30 6.09
CA PRO A 454 -0.77 -1.05 5.45
C PRO A 454 0.40 -0.07 5.56
N PRO A 455 0.60 0.82 4.57
CA PRO A 455 1.61 1.86 4.67
C PRO A 455 1.42 2.62 5.98
N GLU A 456 2.49 2.76 6.76
CA GLU A 456 2.45 3.52 8.00
C GLU A 456 2.04 4.96 7.66
N PRO A 457 0.97 5.50 8.28
CA PRO A 457 0.64 6.90 8.10
C PRO A 457 1.87 7.70 8.52
N ALA A 458 2.13 8.82 7.84
CA ALA A 458 3.20 9.72 8.25
C ALA A 458 2.97 10.06 9.72
N VAL A 459 3.95 9.77 10.60
CA VAL A 459 3.83 10.08 12.02
C VAL A 459 3.67 11.59 12.16
N VAL A 460 2.48 12.03 12.62
CA VAL A 460 2.16 13.46 12.71
C VAL A 460 2.40 13.99 14.11
N MET A 461 3.53 14.65 14.27
CA MET A 461 3.85 15.36 15.52
C MET A 461 2.98 16.59 15.69
N GLY A 462 2.24 16.67 16.80
CA GLY A 462 1.38 17.81 17.15
C GLY A 462 0.04 17.89 16.40
N GLY A 463 -0.32 16.84 15.66
CA GLY A 463 -1.55 16.75 14.87
C GLY A 463 -1.61 17.79 13.75
N GLY A 464 -2.81 18.13 13.29
CA GLY A 464 -3.03 18.99 12.14
C GLY A 464 -2.95 18.17 10.86
N ASP A 465 -2.36 18.74 9.82
CA ASP A 465 -2.30 18.12 8.49
C ASP A 465 -1.67 16.72 8.56
N GLY A 466 -2.37 15.73 7.99
CA GLY A 466 -1.98 14.33 7.99
C GLY A 466 -2.40 13.54 9.24
N TYR A 467 -2.99 14.18 10.25
CA TYR A 467 -3.56 13.46 11.39
C TYR A 467 -4.78 12.64 10.94
N SER A 468 -4.73 11.32 11.10
CA SER A 468 -5.79 10.41 10.63
C SER A 468 -7.05 10.48 11.49
N GLY A 469 -6.94 10.75 12.79
CA GLY A 469 -8.08 10.78 13.71
C GLY A 469 -9.00 12.00 13.59
N THR A 470 -9.05 12.72 12.47
CA THR A 470 -9.90 13.91 12.31
C THR A 470 -11.40 13.56 12.43
N VAL A 471 -12.22 14.56 12.79
CA VAL A 471 -13.67 14.44 12.83
C VAL A 471 -14.22 15.40 11.77
N PRO A 472 -14.87 14.91 10.69
CA PRO A 472 -15.43 15.80 9.68
C PRO A 472 -16.73 16.45 10.15
N GLU A 473 -17.10 17.59 9.55
CA GLU A 473 -18.36 18.29 9.85
C GLU A 473 -19.59 17.40 9.59
N SER A 474 -19.50 16.46 8.64
CA SER A 474 -20.57 15.48 8.35
C SER A 474 -20.88 14.54 9.53
N ALA A 475 -19.96 14.38 10.48
CA ALA A 475 -20.18 13.62 11.71
C ALA A 475 -20.86 14.44 12.82
N ALA A 476 -21.13 15.73 12.60
CA ALA A 476 -21.70 16.61 13.61
C ALA A 476 -23.20 16.36 13.85
N ASP A 477 -23.59 16.17 15.10
CA ASP A 477 -25.01 16.24 15.51
C ASP A 477 -25.48 17.70 15.64
N VAL A 478 -24.57 18.59 16.01
CA VAL A 478 -24.84 20.03 16.12
C VAL A 478 -23.59 20.86 15.83
N ILE A 479 -23.74 21.83 14.93
CA ILE A 479 -22.70 22.82 14.62
C ILE A 479 -22.95 24.10 15.42
N VAL A 480 -21.91 24.65 16.05
CA VAL A 480 -22.00 25.85 16.91
C VAL A 480 -20.97 26.90 16.49
N SER A 481 -21.40 28.17 16.44
CA SER A 481 -20.54 29.30 16.06
C SER A 481 -20.48 30.39 17.12
N THR A 482 -21.31 30.31 18.15
CA THR A 482 -21.40 31.29 19.23
C THR A 482 -21.37 30.67 20.61
N ARG A 483 -20.96 31.45 21.63
CA ARG A 483 -20.98 31.03 23.04
C ARG A 483 -22.35 30.52 23.50
N GLY A 484 -23.43 31.12 22.99
CA GLY A 484 -24.80 30.75 23.37
C GLY A 484 -25.20 29.39 22.80
N GLU A 485 -24.82 29.12 21.55
CA GLU A 485 -25.02 27.85 20.88
C GLU A 485 -24.18 26.76 21.54
N LEU A 486 -22.88 26.97 21.71
CA LEU A 486 -21.99 26.01 22.38
C LEU A 486 -22.51 25.62 23.77
N ALA A 487 -22.88 26.60 24.60
CA ALA A 487 -23.42 26.31 25.93
C ALA A 487 -24.77 25.59 25.90
N SER A 488 -25.59 25.83 24.88
CA SER A 488 -26.89 25.17 24.73
C SER A 488 -26.75 23.74 24.20
N ALA A 489 -25.86 23.54 23.22
CA ALA A 489 -25.50 22.25 22.65
C ALA A 489 -24.92 21.33 23.72
N LEU A 490 -23.89 21.76 24.44
CA LEU A 490 -23.29 20.95 25.51
C LEU A 490 -24.28 20.61 26.63
N ASN A 491 -25.25 21.48 26.94
CA ASN A 491 -26.26 21.19 27.97
C ASN A 491 -27.40 20.28 27.45
N GLY A 492 -27.52 20.12 26.14
CA GLY A 492 -28.54 19.29 25.48
C GLY A 492 -28.00 17.99 24.91
N ALA A 493 -26.68 17.82 24.83
CA ALA A 493 -26.03 16.66 24.24
C ALA A 493 -26.14 15.41 25.12
N ASP A 494 -26.38 14.29 24.46
CA ASP A 494 -26.39 12.94 25.03
C ASP A 494 -25.09 12.20 24.68
N ARG A 495 -24.83 11.08 25.35
CA ARG A 495 -23.67 10.22 25.05
C ARG A 495 -23.72 9.77 23.60
N GLY A 496 -22.60 9.91 22.89
CA GLY A 496 -22.45 9.63 21.46
C GLY A 496 -22.51 10.86 20.58
N ASP A 497 -23.05 11.99 21.09
CA ASP A 497 -23.21 13.19 20.28
C ASP A 497 -21.86 13.87 19.97
N VAL A 498 -21.76 14.43 18.77
CA VAL A 498 -20.68 15.30 18.31
C VAL A 498 -21.16 16.76 18.30
N VAL A 499 -20.60 17.56 19.21
CA VAL A 499 -20.76 19.01 19.20
C VAL A 499 -19.59 19.60 18.41
N TYR A 500 -19.89 20.13 17.23
CA TYR A 500 -18.90 20.61 16.27
C TYR A 500 -18.78 22.13 16.31
N VAL A 501 -17.58 22.65 16.58
CA VAL A 501 -17.31 24.08 16.50
C VAL A 501 -17.07 24.44 15.04
N ASP A 502 -17.85 25.38 14.53
CA ASP A 502 -17.70 25.89 13.17
C ASP A 502 -16.24 26.33 12.92
N PRO A 503 -15.60 25.91 11.82
CA PRO A 503 -14.19 26.20 11.52
C PRO A 503 -13.81 27.68 11.57
N SER A 504 -14.76 28.55 11.20
CA SER A 504 -14.57 30.00 11.15
C SER A 504 -14.82 30.68 12.50
N ALA A 505 -15.32 29.95 13.50
CA ALA A 505 -15.72 30.51 14.78
C ALA A 505 -14.52 30.73 15.71
N SER A 506 -14.55 31.89 16.39
CA SER A 506 -13.71 32.17 17.56
C SER A 506 -14.65 32.57 18.71
N ILE A 507 -14.88 31.64 19.63
CA ILE A 507 -15.90 31.70 20.67
C ILE A 507 -15.24 32.07 22.00
N ASP A 508 -15.40 33.33 22.42
CA ASP A 508 -14.94 33.77 23.75
C ASP A 508 -15.86 33.27 24.88
N VAL A 509 -15.27 32.60 25.87
CA VAL A 509 -15.87 32.06 27.10
C VAL A 509 -15.16 32.70 28.32
N PRO A 510 -15.41 33.99 28.61
CA PRO A 510 -14.57 34.76 29.53
C PRO A 510 -14.97 34.65 31.01
N ASP A 511 -16.13 34.05 31.31
CA ASP A 511 -16.80 34.22 32.60
C ASP A 511 -17.61 33.01 33.08
N ARG A 512 -17.31 31.81 32.55
CA ARG A 512 -17.97 30.55 32.94
C ARG A 512 -17.07 29.35 32.67
N GLU A 513 -17.45 28.23 33.25
CA GLU A 513 -16.90 26.91 32.95
C GLU A 513 -17.99 26.14 32.20
N LEU A 514 -17.67 25.63 31.01
CA LEU A 514 -18.55 24.75 30.24
C LEU A 514 -18.13 23.31 30.51
N THR A 515 -19.09 22.46 30.85
CA THR A 515 -18.86 21.02 31.01
C THR A 515 -19.30 20.30 29.74
N ILE A 516 -18.39 19.55 29.14
CA ILE A 516 -18.68 18.59 28.08
C ILE A 516 -19.27 17.35 28.76
N PRO A 517 -20.52 16.93 28.46
CA PRO A 517 -21.16 15.78 29.12
C PRO A 517 -20.40 14.47 28.88
N SER A 518 -20.62 13.47 29.73
CA SER A 518 -19.95 12.19 29.56
C SER A 518 -20.32 11.53 28.23
N GLY A 519 -19.34 11.00 27.50
CA GLY A 519 -19.53 10.32 26.22
C GLY A 519 -19.73 11.23 25.02
N VAL A 520 -19.52 12.54 25.16
CA VAL A 520 -19.68 13.54 24.08
C VAL A 520 -18.32 13.87 23.47
N THR A 521 -18.30 14.04 22.15
CA THR A 521 -17.15 14.57 21.41
C THR A 521 -17.34 16.07 21.15
N LEU A 522 -16.34 16.88 21.53
CA LEU A 522 -16.22 18.28 21.12
C LEU A 522 -15.17 18.38 20.02
N ALA A 523 -15.60 18.66 18.79
CA ALA A 523 -14.77 18.59 17.59
C ALA A 523 -14.70 19.91 16.81
N SER A 524 -13.71 20.04 15.94
CA SER A 524 -13.67 20.97 14.79
C SER A 524 -12.73 20.40 13.71
N ASP A 525 -12.42 21.17 12.68
CA ASP A 525 -11.81 20.68 11.42
C ASP A 525 -10.27 20.72 11.38
N ARG A 526 -9.56 20.96 12.48
CA ARG A 526 -8.08 21.08 12.43
C ARG A 526 -7.46 19.84 11.76
N GLY A 527 -6.64 20.07 10.74
CA GLY A 527 -5.97 19.01 9.97
C GLY A 527 -6.74 18.48 8.76
N ILE A 528 -8.00 18.89 8.56
CA ILE A 528 -8.75 18.63 7.32
C ILE A 528 -8.42 19.75 6.34
N ASP A 529 -7.92 19.41 5.14
CA ASP A 529 -7.57 20.36 4.07
C ASP A 529 -6.67 21.54 4.51
N GLY A 530 -5.79 21.34 5.50
CA GLY A 530 -4.94 22.42 6.00
C GLY A 530 -5.58 23.33 7.05
N ALA A 531 -6.77 22.98 7.57
CA ALA A 531 -7.50 23.85 8.47
C ALA A 531 -6.88 23.94 9.87
N ASP A 532 -7.00 25.12 10.49
CA ASP A 532 -6.51 25.39 11.85
C ASP A 532 -7.44 24.85 12.95
N GLY A 533 -8.71 24.55 12.63
CA GLY A 533 -9.76 24.33 13.62
C GLY A 533 -10.41 25.62 14.14
N GLY A 534 -11.69 25.51 14.49
CA GLY A 534 -12.42 26.53 15.26
C GLY A 534 -11.75 26.80 16.62
N GLU A 535 -12.02 27.96 17.21
CA GLU A 535 -11.34 28.41 18.44
C GLU A 535 -12.31 28.62 19.61
N ILE A 536 -11.96 28.08 20.78
CA ILE A 536 -12.57 28.40 22.07
C ILE A 536 -11.58 29.23 22.88
N ARG A 537 -11.92 30.49 23.13
CA ARG A 537 -11.04 31.46 23.75
C ARG A 537 -11.47 31.81 25.17
N ALA A 538 -10.52 32.03 26.06
CA ALA A 538 -10.77 32.44 27.44
C ALA A 538 -10.03 33.75 27.74
N ASP A 539 -10.59 34.88 27.28
CA ASP A 539 -9.95 36.21 27.37
C ASP A 539 -9.66 36.70 28.79
N ARG A 540 -10.27 36.06 29.78
CA ARG A 540 -10.18 36.44 31.17
C ARG A 540 -9.98 35.21 32.02
N VAL A 541 -9.14 35.36 33.03
CA VAL A 541 -8.95 34.33 34.03
C VAL A 541 -10.22 34.19 34.88
N TYR A 542 -10.91 33.08 34.72
CA TYR A 542 -12.15 32.75 35.42
C TYR A 542 -12.18 31.25 35.76
N GLY A 543 -12.61 30.92 36.98
CA GLY A 543 -12.77 29.54 37.43
C GLY A 543 -11.50 28.70 37.26
N GLU A 544 -11.68 27.44 36.90
CA GLU A 544 -10.67 26.47 36.51
C GLU A 544 -10.32 26.52 35.01
N GLY A 545 -11.12 27.20 34.18
CA GLY A 545 -10.94 27.24 32.73
C GLY A 545 -12.25 27.33 31.94
N PRO A 546 -12.19 27.53 30.60
CA PRO A 546 -13.37 27.53 29.74
C PRO A 546 -14.02 26.15 29.64
N LEU A 547 -13.25 25.05 29.73
CA LEU A 547 -13.72 23.68 29.46
C LEU A 547 -13.42 22.70 30.62
N GLN A 548 -14.39 21.83 30.88
CA GLN A 548 -14.30 20.70 31.80
C GLN A 548 -14.92 19.46 31.16
N THR A 549 -14.42 18.27 31.46
CA THR A 549 -14.97 17.02 30.91
C THR A 549 -15.82 16.24 31.92
N GLY A 550 -16.83 15.52 31.43
CA GLY A 550 -17.35 14.31 32.06
C GLY A 550 -16.43 13.11 31.80
N ASP A 551 -16.97 11.90 31.89
CA ASP A 551 -16.31 10.64 31.58
C ASP A 551 -16.40 10.33 30.08
N ASP A 552 -15.46 9.60 29.49
CA ASP A 552 -15.48 9.17 28.08
C ASP A 552 -15.67 10.34 27.10
N VAL A 553 -15.04 11.49 27.38
CA VAL A 553 -15.11 12.68 26.52
C VAL A 553 -13.90 12.72 25.59
N ARG A 554 -14.15 13.06 24.32
CA ARG A 554 -13.10 13.40 23.36
C ARG A 554 -13.12 14.90 23.03
N VAL A 555 -11.96 15.54 23.05
CA VAL A 555 -11.78 16.93 22.60
C VAL A 555 -10.76 16.95 21.47
N THR A 556 -11.21 17.26 20.25
CA THR A 556 -10.38 17.08 19.05
C THR A 556 -10.54 18.16 18.00
N GLY A 557 -9.50 18.41 17.21
CA GLY A 557 -9.60 19.20 15.99
C GLY A 557 -9.81 20.70 16.18
N LEU A 558 -9.59 21.25 17.38
CA LEU A 558 -9.86 22.67 17.68
C LEU A 558 -8.72 23.38 18.43
N ARG A 559 -8.81 24.70 18.50
CA ARG A 559 -7.89 25.56 19.25
C ARG A 559 -8.52 26.01 20.57
N VAL A 560 -7.76 25.96 21.64
CA VAL A 560 -8.17 26.46 22.96
C VAL A 560 -7.13 27.44 23.47
N SER A 561 -7.49 28.73 23.54
CA SER A 561 -6.51 29.79 23.81
C SER A 561 -6.87 30.65 25.03
N GLY A 562 -5.86 30.99 25.82
CA GLY A 562 -5.92 31.86 26.99
C GLY A 562 -5.26 33.23 26.73
N PRO A 563 -5.23 34.12 27.74
CA PRO A 563 -4.81 35.50 27.55
C PRO A 563 -3.28 35.72 27.58
N ILE A 564 -2.48 34.68 27.87
CA ILE A 564 -1.02 34.79 27.96
C ILE A 564 -0.40 34.49 26.60
N THR A 565 0.50 35.36 26.15
CA THR A 565 1.22 35.19 24.87
C THR A 565 2.74 35.15 25.04
N GLU A 566 3.25 35.29 26.27
CA GLU A 566 4.67 35.35 26.60
C GLU A 566 4.89 34.90 28.06
N TYR A 567 6.15 34.82 28.49
CA TYR A 567 6.44 34.57 29.91
C TYR A 567 5.88 35.68 30.81
N VAL A 568 5.18 35.28 31.88
CA VAL A 568 4.61 36.22 32.85
C VAL A 568 4.97 35.87 34.29
N ASP A 569 5.12 36.90 35.13
CA ASP A 569 5.29 36.74 36.57
C ASP A 569 4.06 36.06 37.19
N TYR A 570 4.30 35.32 38.28
CA TYR A 570 3.25 34.66 39.04
C TYR A 570 2.16 35.65 39.49
N SER A 571 0.91 35.33 39.17
CA SER A 571 -0.24 36.10 39.64
C SER A 571 -1.43 35.19 39.93
N ARG A 572 -2.42 35.73 40.66
CA ARG A 572 -3.72 35.07 40.90
C ARG A 572 -4.86 36.04 40.55
N PRO A 573 -6.03 35.55 40.10
CA PRO A 573 -6.41 34.13 39.92
C PRO A 573 -5.65 33.45 38.77
N VAL A 574 -5.80 32.12 38.66
CA VAL A 574 -5.20 31.28 37.60
C VAL A 574 -6.27 30.33 37.05
N HIS A 575 -6.12 29.88 35.81
CA HIS A 575 -7.03 28.96 35.12
C HIS A 575 -6.27 28.05 34.16
N SER A 576 -6.92 27.00 33.68
CA SER A 576 -6.41 26.03 32.72
C SER A 576 -7.24 26.07 31.43
N GLY A 577 -6.78 25.45 30.35
CA GLY A 577 -7.55 25.34 29.11
C GLY A 577 -8.64 24.29 29.22
N VAL A 578 -8.22 23.03 29.32
CA VAL A 578 -9.12 21.89 29.52
C VAL A 578 -8.85 21.27 30.90
N THR A 579 -9.88 21.15 31.73
CA THR A 579 -9.80 20.41 33.00
C THR A 579 -10.51 19.07 32.88
N VAL A 580 -9.75 18.00 32.80
CA VAL A 580 -10.28 16.63 32.72
C VAL A 580 -10.71 16.18 34.11
N LYS A 581 -12.00 15.92 34.30
CA LYS A 581 -12.58 15.50 35.59
C LYS A 581 -13.16 14.09 35.59
N GLY A 582 -13.50 13.55 34.43
CA GLY A 582 -13.96 12.17 34.31
C GLY A 582 -12.87 11.26 33.75
N THR A 583 -13.13 9.96 33.82
CA THR A 583 -12.22 8.90 33.34
C THR A 583 -12.45 8.60 31.86
N GLY A 584 -11.47 7.98 31.19
CA GLY A 584 -11.63 7.53 29.80
C GLY A 584 -11.62 8.65 28.77
N CYS A 585 -11.11 9.83 29.14
CA CYS A 585 -11.06 10.97 28.24
C CYS A 585 -9.84 10.96 27.33
N GLU A 586 -10.04 11.51 26.13
CA GLU A 586 -9.05 11.66 25.07
C GLU A 586 -8.97 13.15 24.67
N ILE A 587 -7.75 13.67 24.57
CA ILE A 587 -7.47 15.04 24.11
C ILE A 587 -6.45 14.94 22.98
N ASP A 588 -6.89 15.20 21.76
CA ASP A 588 -6.09 14.91 20.57
C ASP A 588 -6.22 15.98 19.50
N ASN A 589 -5.22 16.15 18.63
CA ASN A 589 -5.30 17.08 17.50
C ASN A 589 -5.78 18.51 17.86
N VAL A 590 -5.38 18.99 19.02
CA VAL A 590 -5.71 20.33 19.51
C VAL A 590 -4.50 21.24 19.54
N GLU A 591 -4.72 22.54 19.37
CA GLU A 591 -3.75 23.57 19.76
C GLU A 591 -4.19 24.20 21.08
N ILE A 592 -3.36 24.11 22.13
CA ILE A 592 -3.71 24.68 23.45
C ILE A 592 -2.62 25.65 23.90
N SER A 593 -2.99 26.91 24.12
CA SER A 593 -2.02 27.93 24.51
C SER A 593 -2.53 29.00 25.47
N GLY A 594 -1.60 29.65 26.17
CA GLY A 594 -1.85 30.90 26.89
C GLY A 594 -2.53 30.80 28.25
N PHE A 595 -2.47 29.64 28.92
CA PHE A 595 -3.05 29.45 30.24
C PHE A 595 -2.05 29.65 31.39
N SER A 596 -2.56 30.26 32.47
CA SER A 596 -1.73 30.62 33.64
C SER A 596 -1.44 29.45 34.59
N TYR A 597 -2.34 28.47 34.64
CA TYR A 597 -2.16 27.25 35.43
C TYR A 597 -1.63 26.11 34.56
N ALA A 598 -2.45 25.60 33.63
CA ALA A 598 -2.06 24.54 32.71
C ALA A 598 -2.81 24.61 31.37
N GLY A 599 -2.24 24.12 30.27
CA GLY A 599 -3.01 23.86 29.04
C GLY A 599 -4.07 22.79 29.32
N VAL A 600 -3.62 21.61 29.74
CA VAL A 600 -4.45 20.48 30.16
C VAL A 600 -4.20 20.16 31.64
N LYS A 601 -5.27 20.14 32.43
CA LYS A 601 -5.24 19.82 33.85
C LYS A 601 -5.99 18.53 34.09
N LEU A 602 -5.25 17.47 34.40
CA LEU A 602 -5.81 16.16 34.68
C LEU A 602 -6.12 16.02 36.18
N GLN A 603 -7.40 15.78 36.49
CA GLN A 603 -7.84 15.30 37.81
C GLN A 603 -8.06 13.79 37.81
N GLU A 604 -8.20 13.20 36.63
CA GLU A 604 -8.26 11.77 36.35
C GLU A 604 -7.29 11.47 35.18
N ALA A 605 -6.88 10.21 35.03
CA ALA A 605 -6.02 9.79 33.91
C ALA A 605 -6.76 9.96 32.56
N ALA A 606 -5.98 10.25 31.53
CA ALA A 606 -6.46 10.54 30.18
C ALA A 606 -5.37 10.22 29.16
N TYR A 607 -5.78 10.05 27.91
CA TYR A 607 -4.90 9.96 26.76
C TYR A 607 -4.77 11.35 26.13
N VAL A 608 -3.54 11.87 26.00
CA VAL A 608 -3.28 13.19 25.42
C VAL A 608 -2.24 13.05 24.31
N HIS A 609 -2.64 13.23 23.06
CA HIS A 609 -1.75 12.94 21.94
C HIS A 609 -1.90 13.89 20.76
N HIS A 610 -0.92 13.85 19.84
CA HIS A 610 -1.00 14.55 18.56
C HIS A 610 -1.46 16.01 18.68
N SER A 611 -1.01 16.72 19.73
CA SER A 611 -1.47 18.07 20.03
C SER A 611 -0.31 19.04 20.13
N HIS A 612 -0.56 20.31 19.74
CA HIS A 612 0.40 21.39 19.88
C HIS A 612 0.08 22.20 21.14
N ILE A 613 0.85 21.98 22.21
CA ILE A 613 0.59 22.58 23.53
C ILE A 613 1.72 23.53 23.88
N HIS A 614 1.44 24.83 23.90
CA HIS A 614 2.50 25.83 24.00
C HIS A 614 2.14 27.13 24.72
N THR A 615 3.17 27.95 25.02
CA THR A 615 3.00 29.30 25.58
C THR A 615 2.24 29.34 26.93
N ASN A 616 2.25 28.25 27.70
CA ASN A 616 1.73 28.22 29.06
C ASN A 616 2.86 28.64 30.03
N ALA A 617 3.25 29.91 30.02
CA ALA A 617 4.54 30.38 30.53
C ALA A 617 4.47 31.24 31.82
N MET A 618 3.65 30.89 32.82
CA MET A 618 3.60 31.63 34.09
C MET A 618 4.65 31.12 35.10
N ASP A 619 5.36 32.03 35.77
CA ASP A 619 6.27 31.67 36.87
C ASP A 619 5.57 30.84 37.97
N GLY A 620 6.27 29.83 38.49
CA GLY A 620 5.78 28.88 39.49
C GLY A 620 4.61 27.96 39.06
N LEU A 621 3.97 28.21 37.92
CA LEU A 621 2.87 27.43 37.34
C LEU A 621 3.17 27.13 35.86
N GLY A 622 2.22 27.36 34.94
CA GLY A 622 2.45 27.25 33.50
C GLY A 622 2.77 25.83 33.01
N TYR A 623 1.91 24.87 33.30
CA TYR A 623 2.09 23.51 32.80
C TYR A 623 1.53 23.39 31.37
N GLY A 624 2.14 22.61 30.47
CA GLY A 624 1.46 22.12 29.28
C GLY A 624 0.36 21.16 29.72
N ILE A 625 0.78 20.06 30.34
CA ILE A 625 -0.05 19.04 30.97
C ILE A 625 0.35 18.88 32.44
N VAL A 626 -0.63 18.82 33.35
CA VAL A 626 -0.38 18.49 34.76
C VAL A 626 -1.30 17.40 35.30
N CYS A 627 -0.69 16.32 35.79
CA CYS A 627 -1.33 15.15 36.38
C CYS A 627 -1.50 15.34 37.90
N ASN A 628 -2.74 15.47 38.38
CA ASN A 628 -3.05 15.69 39.79
C ASN A 628 -3.69 14.48 40.49
N GLN A 629 -4.09 13.46 39.73
CA GLN A 629 -4.66 12.21 40.23
C GLN A 629 -3.64 11.40 41.06
N GLU A 630 -4.11 10.42 41.82
CA GLU A 630 -3.26 9.43 42.49
C GLU A 630 -3.19 8.16 41.63
N GLY A 631 -1.99 7.70 41.28
CA GLY A 631 -1.82 6.59 40.32
C GLY A 631 -2.38 6.92 38.93
N GLY A 632 -2.86 5.90 38.22
CA GLY A 632 -3.53 6.03 36.91
C GLY A 632 -2.60 5.89 35.70
N ASP A 633 -3.20 5.53 34.57
CA ASP A 633 -2.53 5.18 33.33
C ASP A 633 -2.61 6.37 32.35
N THR A 634 -2.03 7.51 32.74
CA THR A 634 -1.94 8.67 31.84
C THR A 634 -0.90 8.40 30.76
N LEU A 635 -1.32 8.49 29.50
CA LEU A 635 -0.47 8.36 28.33
C LEU A 635 -0.37 9.71 27.59
N VAL A 636 0.85 10.14 27.31
CA VAL A 636 1.16 11.39 26.60
C VAL A 636 2.11 11.10 25.45
N GLU A 637 1.64 11.22 24.20
CA GLU A 637 2.48 10.90 23.04
C GLU A 637 2.22 11.69 21.75
N TYR A 638 3.22 11.77 20.88
CA TYR A 638 3.15 12.49 19.59
C TYR A 638 2.76 13.97 19.72
N ASN A 639 2.94 14.58 20.89
CA ASN A 639 2.67 16.01 21.08
C ASN A 639 3.88 16.86 20.70
N GLU A 640 3.58 18.06 20.21
CA GLU A 640 4.54 19.15 20.03
C GLU A 640 4.41 20.11 21.22
N PHE A 641 5.46 20.26 22.02
CA PHE A 641 5.47 21.18 23.15
C PHE A 641 6.45 22.33 22.93
N ASN A 642 6.03 23.56 23.19
CA ASN A 642 6.95 24.71 23.15
C ASN A 642 6.57 25.80 24.16
N LEU A 643 7.54 26.56 24.68
CA LEU A 643 7.32 27.71 25.58
C LEU A 643 6.37 27.45 26.77
N ASN A 644 6.29 26.22 27.28
CA ASN A 644 5.63 25.93 28.55
C ASN A 644 6.62 26.16 29.69
N ARG A 645 6.13 26.39 30.91
CA ARG A 645 7.03 26.37 32.07
C ARG A 645 7.48 24.96 32.44
N HIS A 646 6.55 24.03 32.46
CA HIS A 646 6.83 22.59 32.39
C HIS A 646 5.90 22.01 31.34
N SER A 647 6.39 21.22 30.39
CA SER A 647 5.53 20.64 29.36
C SER A 647 4.66 19.52 29.94
N VAL A 648 5.24 18.59 30.70
CA VAL A 648 4.48 17.54 31.42
C VAL A 648 4.93 17.49 32.87
N ALA A 649 4.00 17.55 33.81
CA ALA A 649 4.33 17.40 35.22
C ALA A 649 3.30 16.62 36.02
N ASN A 650 3.72 16.10 37.17
CA ASN A 650 2.81 15.59 38.19
C ASN A 650 3.11 16.17 39.57
N ARG A 651 2.12 16.09 40.47
CA ARG A 651 2.25 16.56 41.86
C ARG A 651 2.97 15.61 42.80
N GLY A 652 3.54 14.52 42.29
CA GLY A 652 4.25 13.49 43.03
C GLY A 652 3.39 12.30 43.44
N TYR A 653 2.19 12.14 42.86
CA TYR A 653 1.27 11.04 43.18
C TYR A 653 0.82 10.26 41.93
N ALA A 654 0.59 10.95 40.80
CA ALA A 654 0.24 10.29 39.54
C ALA A 654 1.48 9.64 38.88
N GLY A 655 1.31 8.42 38.39
CA GLY A 655 2.19 7.84 37.36
C GLY A 655 1.85 8.43 35.99
N TYR A 656 2.75 8.23 35.03
CA TYR A 656 2.49 8.55 33.62
C TYR A 656 3.45 7.79 32.70
N GLU A 657 3.05 7.71 31.44
CA GLU A 657 3.90 7.41 30.30
C GLU A 657 3.98 8.64 29.40
N VAL A 658 5.21 9.06 29.10
CA VAL A 658 5.51 10.20 28.23
C VAL A 658 6.43 9.68 27.15
N ARG A 659 5.90 9.47 25.94
CA ARG A 659 6.65 8.88 24.83
C ARG A 659 6.44 9.56 23.49
N TYR A 660 7.40 9.46 22.58
CA TYR A 660 7.25 10.00 21.22
C TYR A 660 6.85 11.48 21.15
N ASN A 661 7.17 12.30 22.16
CA ASN A 661 6.88 13.73 22.12
C ASN A 661 8.11 14.52 21.67
N HIS A 662 7.85 15.64 21.02
CA HIS A 662 8.87 16.62 20.67
C HIS A 662 8.74 17.85 21.59
N PHE A 663 9.83 18.16 22.27
CA PHE A 663 9.94 19.37 23.09
C PHE A 663 10.80 20.39 22.33
N GLY A 664 10.14 21.37 21.73
CA GLY A 664 10.72 22.42 20.89
C GLY A 664 11.60 23.42 21.64
N GLU A 665 12.23 24.32 20.90
CA GLU A 665 13.41 25.11 21.32
C GLU A 665 13.23 25.98 22.56
N ASP A 666 12.03 26.52 22.80
CA ASP A 666 11.79 27.46 23.89
C ASP A 666 11.31 26.73 25.15
N ALA A 667 12.03 26.92 26.25
CA ALA A 667 11.63 26.41 27.55
C ALA A 667 11.87 27.43 28.66
N ILE A 668 10.91 27.59 29.57
CA ILE A 668 11.12 28.41 30.76
C ILE A 668 11.87 27.62 31.83
N ALA A 669 11.59 26.33 32.00
CA ALA A 669 12.25 25.42 32.92
C ALA A 669 12.21 23.99 32.34
N TYR A 670 12.62 22.98 33.13
CA TYR A 670 12.66 21.58 32.70
C TYR A 670 11.31 21.14 32.10
N GLN A 671 11.36 20.33 31.03
CA GLN A 671 10.17 19.99 30.25
C GLN A 671 9.32 18.93 30.93
N VAL A 672 9.93 17.87 31.47
CA VAL A 672 9.22 16.79 32.17
C VAL A 672 9.62 16.78 33.65
N GLY A 673 8.66 16.71 34.56
CA GLY A 673 9.02 16.68 35.98
C GLY A 673 8.00 16.14 36.96
N THR A 674 8.55 15.68 38.08
CA THR A 674 7.81 15.08 39.18
C THR A 674 8.05 15.89 40.43
N HIS A 675 7.00 16.17 41.18
CA HIS A 675 7.08 16.80 42.49
C HIS A 675 7.22 15.72 43.58
N ARG A 676 7.55 16.15 44.81
CA ARG A 676 7.57 15.23 45.96
C ARG A 676 6.13 14.79 46.28
N PRO A 677 5.89 13.52 46.63
CA PRO A 677 6.86 12.55 47.13
C PRO A 677 7.69 11.76 46.10
N GLY A 678 7.24 11.62 44.85
CA GLY A 678 8.01 10.91 43.82
C GLY A 678 7.20 10.16 42.76
N ALA A 679 5.87 10.15 42.87
CA ALA A 679 4.92 9.42 42.02
C ALA A 679 4.99 7.89 42.16
N THR A 680 4.16 7.16 41.40
CA THR A 680 4.14 5.70 41.36
C THR A 680 5.19 5.17 40.37
N THR A 681 4.78 4.87 39.14
CA THR A 681 5.61 4.43 38.03
C THR A 681 5.65 5.55 37.00
N LEU A 682 6.85 5.87 36.48
CA LEU A 682 7.05 6.88 35.45
C LEU A 682 7.79 6.20 34.29
N SER A 683 7.18 6.21 33.11
CA SER A 683 7.81 5.78 31.87
C SER A 683 8.07 7.01 31.00
N ILE A 684 9.33 7.29 30.66
CA ILE A 684 9.71 8.45 29.85
C ILE A 684 10.68 8.01 28.76
N HIS A 685 10.21 7.83 27.53
CA HIS A 685 11.05 7.24 26.47
C HIS A 685 10.75 7.72 25.06
N HIS A 686 11.67 7.52 24.12
CA HIS A 686 11.49 7.94 22.72
C HIS A 686 11.04 9.40 22.54
N ASN A 687 11.40 10.31 23.44
CA ASN A 687 11.10 11.72 23.26
C ASN A 687 12.34 12.46 22.76
N THR A 688 12.13 13.55 22.03
CA THR A 688 13.19 14.47 21.61
C THR A 688 13.12 15.76 22.41
N PHE A 689 14.20 16.08 23.13
CA PHE A 689 14.35 17.25 23.98
C PHE A 689 15.37 18.24 23.41
N VAL A 690 14.88 19.27 22.73
CA VAL A 690 15.72 20.28 22.05
C VAL A 690 16.28 21.38 22.98
N PRO A 691 15.57 21.91 24.00
CA PRO A 691 16.01 23.06 24.78
C PRO A 691 17.34 22.87 25.52
N THR A 692 18.39 23.59 25.15
CA THR A 692 19.59 23.63 26.01
C THR A 692 19.54 24.79 27.02
N LEU A 693 18.80 25.86 26.72
CA LEU A 693 18.70 27.05 27.56
C LEU A 693 17.30 27.17 28.20
N HIS A 694 17.25 27.40 29.51
CA HIS A 694 16.00 27.79 30.18
C HIS A 694 15.89 29.32 30.31
N LEU A 695 14.79 29.88 29.81
CA LEU A 695 14.58 31.33 29.73
C LEU A 695 14.46 32.01 31.10
N ASN A 696 14.10 31.30 32.17
CA ASN A 696 13.99 31.90 33.51
C ASN A 696 15.33 32.04 34.26
N SER A 697 16.32 31.22 33.94
CA SER A 697 17.61 31.16 34.63
C SER A 697 18.72 31.76 33.79
N GLY A 698 18.61 31.68 32.46
CA GLY A 698 19.65 32.10 31.53
C GLY A 698 20.88 31.18 31.50
N GLU A 699 20.76 29.93 31.99
CA GLU A 699 21.86 28.95 32.02
C GLU A 699 21.78 27.93 30.87
N ASP A 700 22.92 27.56 30.29
CA ASP A 700 23.01 26.63 29.13
C ASP A 700 24.24 25.70 29.22
N PRO A 701 24.08 24.34 29.23
CA PRO A 701 22.82 23.61 29.16
C PRO A 701 22.07 23.52 30.51
N GLU A 702 20.76 23.28 30.49
CA GLU A 702 19.89 23.01 31.66
C GLU A 702 19.21 21.63 31.59
N SER A 703 18.61 21.18 32.70
CA SER A 703 18.04 19.84 32.84
C SER A 703 16.68 19.69 32.15
N HIS A 704 16.44 18.58 31.46
CA HIS A 704 15.17 18.32 30.77
C HIS A 704 14.16 17.57 31.65
N ILE A 705 14.66 16.60 32.43
CA ILE A 705 13.86 15.79 33.33
C ILE A 705 14.27 16.06 34.78
N SER A 706 13.29 16.37 35.64
CA SER A 706 13.50 16.54 37.08
C SER A 706 12.58 15.66 37.92
N ILE A 707 13.11 14.56 38.46
CA ILE A 707 12.38 13.65 39.33
C ILE A 707 12.62 14.05 40.80
N ARG A 708 11.74 14.89 41.37
CA ARG A 708 11.91 15.35 42.76
C ARG A 708 11.23 14.42 43.73
N GLY A 709 12.00 13.53 44.34
CA GLY A 709 11.48 12.51 45.24
C GLY A 709 11.96 11.12 44.81
N VAL A 710 11.34 10.09 45.37
CA VAL A 710 11.63 8.70 45.05
C VAL A 710 10.32 8.08 44.55
N PRO A 711 10.24 7.67 43.27
CA PRO A 711 9.10 6.90 42.75
C PRO A 711 8.81 5.68 43.61
N ASP A 712 7.54 5.35 43.83
CA ASP A 712 7.17 4.19 44.64
C ASP A 712 7.63 2.87 43.99
N ASP A 713 7.63 2.82 42.66
CA ASP A 713 8.09 1.68 41.85
C ASP A 713 9.38 2.00 41.09
N VAL A 714 9.28 2.66 39.93
CA VAL A 714 10.42 3.06 39.09
C VAL A 714 10.12 4.32 38.26
N ALA A 715 11.14 5.13 38.02
CA ALA A 715 11.21 6.04 36.88
C ALA A 715 12.12 5.43 35.82
N ASP A 716 11.54 4.88 34.75
CA ASP A 716 12.26 4.30 33.64
C ASP A 716 12.43 5.33 32.51
N ILE A 717 13.69 5.65 32.18
CA ILE A 717 14.04 6.72 31.25
C ILE A 717 14.96 6.19 30.16
N HIS A 718 14.44 5.94 28.96
CA HIS A 718 15.23 5.33 27.88
C HIS A 718 14.92 5.82 26.47
N HIS A 719 15.84 5.61 25.53
CA HIS A 719 15.67 5.98 24.11
C HIS A 719 15.24 7.43 23.84
N ASN A 720 15.43 8.34 24.78
CA ASN A 720 15.20 9.76 24.54
C ASN A 720 16.42 10.38 23.87
N TRP A 721 16.19 11.38 23.05
CA TRP A 721 17.22 12.23 22.50
C TRP A 721 17.29 13.56 23.28
N PHE A 722 18.34 13.74 24.08
CA PHE A 722 18.58 15.00 24.78
C PHE A 722 19.65 15.82 24.06
N TYR A 723 19.33 17.05 23.64
CA TYR A 723 20.35 17.94 23.08
C TYR A 723 21.38 18.37 24.14
N ASN A 724 21.00 18.36 25.42
CA ASN A 724 21.95 18.52 26.53
C ASN A 724 22.92 17.32 26.60
N PRO A 725 24.24 17.54 26.40
CA PRO A 725 25.24 16.45 26.38
C PRO A 725 25.61 15.91 27.77
N ARG A 726 25.13 16.54 28.86
CA ARG A 726 25.48 16.16 30.22
C ARG A 726 24.68 14.93 30.66
N ARG A 727 25.39 13.84 30.94
CA ARG A 727 24.83 12.56 31.41
C ARG A 727 24.08 12.72 32.76
N PRO A 728 23.09 11.86 33.06
CA PRO A 728 22.31 11.90 34.30
C PRO A 728 23.17 11.87 35.58
N ASP A 729 22.77 12.62 36.61
CA ASP A 729 23.38 12.57 37.96
C ASP A 729 22.32 12.81 39.06
N PRO A 730 22.38 12.13 40.22
CA PRO A 730 21.55 12.45 41.38
C PRO A 730 21.79 13.87 41.91
N GLY A 731 20.80 14.40 42.61
CA GLY A 731 20.85 15.72 43.21
C GLY A 731 20.31 16.83 42.31
N ARG A 732 20.80 18.04 42.52
CA ARG A 732 20.47 19.20 41.67
C ARG A 732 21.66 19.49 40.80
N GLY A 733 21.40 19.80 39.54
CA GLY A 733 22.45 20.17 38.62
C GLY A 733 21.86 20.59 37.29
N ARG A 734 22.62 20.29 36.24
CA ARG A 734 22.40 20.75 34.87
C ARG A 734 22.52 19.61 33.87
N GLU A 735 22.57 18.39 34.38
CA GLU A 735 22.50 17.13 33.68
C GLU A 735 21.13 17.00 33.01
N SER A 736 21.06 16.28 31.89
CA SER A 736 19.81 16.15 31.14
C SER A 736 18.68 15.54 31.99
N VAL A 737 19.04 14.64 32.90
CA VAL A 737 18.16 14.05 33.91
C VAL A 737 18.77 14.26 35.29
N ILE A 738 17.97 14.79 36.22
CA ILE A 738 18.36 14.96 37.61
C ILE A 738 17.33 14.33 38.56
N GLN A 739 17.80 13.78 39.68
CA GLN A 739 16.95 13.35 40.79
C GLN A 739 17.24 14.16 42.06
N PRO A 740 16.62 15.32 42.27
CA PRO A 740 16.86 16.11 43.46
C PRO A 740 16.47 15.38 44.75
N HIS A 741 17.22 15.67 45.82
CA HIS A 741 16.97 15.18 47.19
C HIS A 741 17.42 13.75 47.50
N VAL A 742 18.15 13.11 46.60
CA VAL A 742 18.88 11.86 46.85
C VAL A 742 20.38 12.05 46.62
N GLU A 743 21.20 11.20 47.22
CA GLU A 743 22.67 11.17 47.01
C GLU A 743 23.08 10.19 45.91
N GLU A 744 22.22 9.20 45.63
CA GLU A 744 22.37 8.18 44.58
C GLU A 744 20.98 7.96 43.93
N PHE A 745 20.94 7.61 42.65
CA PHE A 745 19.67 7.30 41.99
C PHE A 745 18.91 6.23 42.78
N THR A 746 17.64 6.49 43.05
CA THR A 746 16.79 5.60 43.84
C THR A 746 15.47 5.42 43.11
N ASN A 747 15.12 4.18 42.75
CA ASN A 747 13.96 3.85 41.92
C ASN A 747 13.94 4.68 40.61
N LEU A 748 15.11 4.84 39.99
CA LEU A 748 15.27 5.52 38.72
C LEU A 748 16.28 4.76 37.89
N ASP A 749 15.83 4.26 36.74
CA ASP A 749 16.65 3.57 35.76
C ASP A 749 16.77 4.44 34.51
N HIS A 750 17.98 4.47 33.93
CA HIS A 750 18.21 5.18 32.67
C HIS A 750 19.12 4.37 31.75
N ARG A 751 18.69 4.15 30.50
CA ARG A 751 19.44 3.35 29.50
C ARG A 751 19.18 3.86 28.08
N ASN A 752 20.07 3.56 27.14
CA ASN A 752 19.88 3.79 25.70
C ASN A 752 19.43 5.20 25.27
N ASN A 753 19.64 6.24 26.09
CA ASN A 753 19.35 7.62 25.69
C ASN A 753 20.53 8.19 24.89
N HIS A 754 20.24 9.05 23.92
CA HIS A 754 21.23 9.89 23.25
C HIS A 754 21.41 11.21 23.99
N TYR A 755 22.66 11.69 24.08
CA TYR A 755 22.95 13.00 24.69
C TYR A 755 23.93 13.78 23.81
N GLY A 756 23.51 14.99 23.44
CA GLY A 756 24.14 15.82 22.41
C GLY A 756 23.14 16.12 21.30
N ALA A 757 23.37 17.20 20.56
CA ALA A 757 22.53 17.63 19.44
C ALA A 757 22.91 16.96 18.11
N ASP A 758 23.92 16.09 18.11
CA ASP A 758 24.26 15.29 16.94
C ASP A 758 23.17 14.21 16.77
N GLU A 759 22.83 13.90 15.52
CA GLU A 759 21.82 12.87 15.21
C GLU A 759 22.20 11.51 15.82
N PRO A 760 21.26 10.80 16.47
CA PRO A 760 21.50 9.45 16.96
C PRO A 760 21.87 8.50 15.82
N ALA A 761 22.73 7.52 16.11
CA ALA A 761 23.09 6.48 15.13
C ALA A 761 22.07 5.33 15.07
N ASP A 762 21.16 5.29 16.03
CA ASP A 762 20.10 4.31 16.21
C ASP A 762 18.79 5.05 15.94
N ASP A 763 18.01 4.57 14.99
CA ASP A 763 16.73 5.16 14.57
C ASP A 763 15.62 4.95 15.60
N ASP A 764 15.82 4.05 16.56
CA ASP A 764 14.95 3.84 17.73
C ASP A 764 15.19 4.89 18.85
N ILE A 765 15.85 6.03 18.57
CA ILE A 765 16.10 7.08 19.58
C ILE A 765 15.49 8.42 19.18
N GLY A 766 14.68 8.96 20.08
CA GLY A 766 13.93 10.20 19.85
C GLY A 766 12.49 9.90 19.43
N CYS A 767 11.72 10.97 19.22
CA CYS A 767 10.43 10.84 18.55
C CYS A 767 10.64 10.58 17.05
N PRO A 768 9.67 9.96 16.35
CA PRO A 768 9.77 9.67 14.92
C PRO A 768 9.92 10.91 14.04
#